data_AF-F2L3E7-F1
#
_entry.id   AF-F2L3E7-F1
#
_cell.length_a   1.000
_cell.length_b   1.000
_cell.length_c   1.000
_cell.angle_alpha   90.00
_cell.angle_beta   90.00
_cell.angle_gamma   90.00
#
_symmetry.space_group_name_H-M   'P 1'
#
loop_
_entity.id
_entity.type
_entity.pdbx_description
1 polymer ?
#
loop_
_entity_poly.entity_id
_entity_poly.type
_entity_poly.pdbx_seq_one_letter_code
_entity_poly.pdbx_strand_id
1 'polypeptide(L)'
;MKAWLLLLLAISALAWAQYSVAFYVSPSGYITVYIAGIPQGHKVLLHWGVEPYPQGPWTVVNDTPMVWNGANYTATIGPFKNGTWVAFVFYDATSGVWINYEGTPFWNWNVEVNPPNLGATSVQVLPNCSLLITAVGRAPDVMAIHYGLTSGPQTGLPWANVADVVMEYNPLWGNYTAVVGPFQPGQWVQWVYHDLSTGLWISKNGSNFAAQVACAPLSLSAAYPYDRYVYVVGETAHISIGLQNPSGPVNATVTLAIGPLKMAERAALKRGLNYVNFTLTVDIPQGIYTPSLAVAVGNATLLNTTLPQFYVLNTTGKPPVSLVIVWNMHQPLYVEPNGTWAMPWVPLHTGEDFKWGGRYVGSYELQALLLSQFNVNVSIDFTPVLLYQWEALLAEGPGGFKYLGYYPGNITYDIEAVKRTLDLYRELAAEGRIEVLTVPFYHPLEAIEYDNGWADDLLAQLLMGKEMTYRVFGVNASCVWTPEMAFNMGLVHLYQEAGLNCTVLDAQAFLPSATYINGSQNPYVPYVVEDSEGHYIYALFRDDDLSNLFSFYLFTLSDPNLVKQLLIQYLAKVYMKQPGAVVVVALDGENPLIFNSMTGPRDLYAIYEALSQYSGKWLVTQTVSQAIATHTKYAVTNLPESSWALNLNNWNNGYPGKIAIWRAVALAREYLVAFTKALGGRQSPVVELNPARIPNSTGLLPTLWNYLYVAEGSDWTWQTGPPNFGPGWFSLQPIIYADAILETINESIAKIVPISIGPYQNGSALLVDNGLGMPIRLALGAGGKCYEVALKPGLNEIPLAGVKAAELDVYLPADVYEVPGYVVPPSPCGLKIAAWTPPPATTLSAPTTTATSPAPSAAAGAAYAPYLTALVLAALVAALTAALARRRR
;
A
#
# COMPACT_ATOMS: atom_id res chain seq x y z
N MET A 1 -28.79 -5.25 -32.71
CA MET A 1 -27.36 -5.15 -32.29
C MET A 1 -26.60 -3.91 -32.78
N LYS A 2 -27.17 -3.02 -33.63
CA LYS A 2 -26.53 -1.74 -34.01
C LYS A 2 -27.05 -0.50 -33.25
N ALA A 3 -28.04 -0.66 -32.36
CA ALA A 3 -28.63 0.43 -31.56
C ALA A 3 -28.13 0.47 -30.10
N TRP A 4 -27.36 -0.52 -29.65
CA TRP A 4 -26.88 -0.60 -28.26
C TRP A 4 -25.45 -0.04 -28.07
N LEU A 5 -24.65 0.07 -29.14
CA LEU A 5 -23.33 0.74 -29.08
C LEU A 5 -23.42 2.27 -29.00
N LEU A 6 -24.55 2.86 -29.44
CA LEU A 6 -24.77 4.31 -29.36
C LEU A 6 -25.25 4.77 -27.97
N LEU A 7 -25.78 3.86 -27.14
CA LEU A 7 -26.17 4.17 -25.76
C LEU A 7 -24.99 4.12 -24.77
N LEU A 8 -24.00 3.25 -25.01
CA LEU A 8 -22.83 3.13 -24.12
C LEU A 8 -21.79 4.24 -24.30
N LEU A 9 -21.74 4.87 -25.48
CA LEU A 9 -20.96 6.11 -25.70
C LEU A 9 -21.68 7.36 -25.19
N ALA A 10 -23.00 7.31 -24.97
CA ALA A 10 -23.74 8.41 -24.37
C ALA A 10 -23.67 8.38 -22.84
N ILE A 11 -23.54 7.21 -22.20
CA ILE A 11 -23.56 7.10 -20.73
C ILE A 11 -22.20 7.45 -20.08
N SER A 12 -21.08 7.34 -20.80
CA SER A 12 -19.79 7.91 -20.37
C SER A 12 -19.64 9.40 -20.69
N ALA A 13 -20.54 9.97 -21.49
CA ALA A 13 -20.61 11.41 -21.77
C ALA A 13 -21.65 12.15 -20.90
N LEU A 14 -22.54 11.42 -20.20
CA LEU A 14 -23.63 12.00 -19.40
C LEU A 14 -23.29 12.22 -17.91
N ALA A 15 -22.13 11.78 -17.43
CA ALA A 15 -21.69 12.06 -16.06
C ALA A 15 -20.88 13.36 -15.91
N TRP A 16 -20.43 13.97 -17.00
CA TRP A 16 -19.56 15.16 -16.99
C TRP A 16 -20.31 16.49 -16.99
N ALA A 17 -21.65 16.46 -17.01
CA ALA A 17 -22.51 17.65 -17.07
C ALA A 17 -22.95 18.16 -15.69
N GLN A 18 -22.38 17.68 -14.57
CA GLN A 18 -22.90 17.99 -13.25
C GLN A 18 -22.51 19.38 -12.72
N TYR A 19 -21.33 19.89 -13.06
CA TYR A 19 -20.84 21.19 -12.57
C TYR A 19 -20.37 22.09 -13.72
N SER A 20 -20.74 23.37 -13.68
CA SER A 20 -20.28 24.38 -14.63
C SER A 20 -19.45 25.42 -13.89
N VAL A 21 -18.18 25.54 -14.28
CA VAL A 21 -17.21 26.45 -13.66
C VAL A 21 -16.88 27.58 -14.63
N ALA A 22 -16.97 28.81 -14.16
CA ALA A 22 -16.54 30.00 -14.87
C ALA A 22 -15.73 30.89 -13.94
N PHE A 23 -14.84 31.71 -14.48
CA PHE A 23 -14.12 32.68 -13.70
C PHE A 23 -13.83 33.93 -14.52
N TYR A 24 -13.58 35.04 -13.82
CA TYR A 24 -13.25 36.33 -14.41
C TYR A 24 -12.00 36.90 -13.74
N VAL A 25 -11.04 37.37 -14.53
CA VAL A 25 -9.85 38.06 -14.05
C VAL A 25 -9.99 39.56 -14.29
N SER A 26 -9.91 40.37 -13.24
CA SER A 26 -9.97 41.82 -13.36
C SER A 26 -8.63 42.41 -13.83
N PRO A 27 -8.65 43.61 -14.46
CA PRO A 27 -7.42 44.35 -14.76
C PRO A 27 -6.57 44.69 -13.53
N SER A 28 -7.17 44.70 -12.34
CA SER A 28 -6.50 44.93 -11.05
C SER A 28 -5.97 43.66 -10.38
N GLY A 29 -6.08 42.49 -11.03
CA GLY A 29 -5.50 41.24 -10.57
C GLY A 29 -6.38 40.41 -9.62
N TYR A 30 -7.68 40.69 -9.53
CA TYR A 30 -8.61 39.84 -8.78
C TYR A 30 -9.16 38.73 -9.67
N ILE A 31 -9.35 37.54 -9.10
CA ILE A 31 -10.03 36.42 -9.76
C ILE A 31 -11.37 36.22 -9.06
N THR A 32 -12.48 36.30 -9.80
CA THR A 32 -13.79 35.91 -9.31
C THR A 32 -14.19 34.59 -9.94
N VAL A 33 -14.37 33.56 -9.11
CA VAL A 33 -14.72 32.20 -9.54
C VAL A 33 -16.19 31.93 -9.26
N TYR A 34 -16.83 31.17 -10.15
CA TYR A 34 -18.21 30.73 -10.08
C TYR A 34 -18.29 29.22 -10.31
N ILE A 35 -19.09 28.52 -9.50
CA ILE A 35 -19.44 27.11 -9.75
C ILE A 35 -20.96 26.92 -9.62
N ALA A 36 -21.57 26.36 -10.66
CA ALA A 36 -22.97 25.95 -10.69
C ALA A 36 -23.09 24.42 -10.63
N GLY A 37 -24.25 23.91 -10.22
CA GLY A 37 -24.53 22.46 -10.10
C GLY A 37 -24.41 21.90 -8.67
N ILE A 38 -23.90 22.70 -7.72
CA ILE A 38 -23.95 22.38 -6.29
C ILE A 38 -25.30 22.84 -5.71
N PRO A 39 -26.03 22.01 -4.95
CA PRO A 39 -27.31 22.40 -4.36
C PRO A 39 -27.21 23.63 -3.44
N GLN A 40 -28.22 24.50 -3.51
CA GLN A 40 -28.32 25.66 -2.63
C GLN A 40 -28.34 25.24 -1.14
N GLY A 41 -27.57 25.94 -0.32
CA GLY A 41 -27.47 25.69 1.14
C GLY A 41 -26.25 24.88 1.56
N HIS A 42 -25.52 24.32 0.59
CA HIS A 42 -24.20 23.72 0.83
C HIS A 42 -23.17 24.79 1.26
N LYS A 43 -22.16 24.42 2.07
CA LYS A 43 -20.93 25.24 2.21
C LYS A 43 -19.91 24.74 1.23
N VAL A 44 -19.52 25.63 0.34
CA VAL A 44 -18.53 25.37 -0.68
C VAL A 44 -17.31 26.24 -0.37
N LEU A 45 -16.14 25.63 -0.37
CA LEU A 45 -14.86 26.33 -0.28
C LEU A 45 -14.22 26.32 -1.68
N LEU A 46 -13.71 27.48 -2.08
CA LEU A 46 -12.73 27.58 -3.15
C LEU A 46 -11.36 27.34 -2.51
N HIS A 47 -10.80 26.17 -2.77
CA HIS A 47 -9.45 25.80 -2.32
C HIS A 47 -8.48 26.18 -3.42
N TRP A 48 -7.55 27.09 -3.17
CA TRP A 48 -6.70 27.66 -4.21
C TRP A 48 -5.27 27.88 -3.74
N GLY A 49 -4.36 27.94 -4.70
CA GLY A 49 -2.96 28.21 -4.45
C GLY A 49 -2.22 28.87 -5.58
N VAL A 50 -1.03 29.38 -5.26
CA VAL A 50 -0.11 29.96 -6.24
C VAL A 50 0.91 28.90 -6.65
N GLU A 51 1.11 28.72 -7.94
CA GLU A 51 2.03 27.72 -8.50
C GLU A 51 3.09 28.39 -9.40
N PRO A 52 4.25 27.76 -9.59
CA PRO A 52 5.29 28.30 -10.48
C PRO A 52 4.97 28.11 -11.98
N TYR A 53 4.07 27.19 -12.31
CA TYR A 53 3.58 26.83 -13.65
C TYR A 53 2.30 25.99 -13.49
N PRO A 54 1.47 25.83 -14.55
CA PRO A 54 0.24 25.03 -14.50
C PRO A 54 0.45 23.62 -13.96
N GLN A 55 -0.40 23.18 -13.02
CA GLN A 55 -0.30 21.87 -12.34
C GLN A 55 1.00 21.68 -11.53
N GLY A 56 1.61 22.79 -11.11
CA GLY A 56 2.80 22.78 -10.28
C GLY A 56 2.50 22.59 -8.79
N PRO A 57 3.54 22.42 -7.95
CA PRO A 57 3.36 22.41 -6.51
C PRO A 57 2.86 23.78 -6.02
N TRP A 58 1.86 23.76 -5.13
CA TRP A 58 1.30 25.00 -4.58
C TRP A 58 2.25 25.58 -3.52
N THR A 59 2.69 26.80 -3.77
CA THR A 59 3.60 27.55 -2.89
C THR A 59 2.87 28.30 -1.79
N VAL A 60 1.60 28.62 -2.02
CA VAL A 60 0.66 29.25 -1.08
C VAL A 60 -0.66 28.52 -1.23
N VAL A 61 -1.32 28.14 -0.14
CA VAL A 61 -2.57 27.37 -0.16
C VAL A 61 -3.58 28.00 0.78
N ASN A 62 -4.75 28.35 0.26
CA ASN A 62 -5.79 29.07 0.97
C ASN A 62 -7.18 28.48 0.66
N ASP A 63 -8.07 28.52 1.65
CA ASP A 63 -9.50 28.24 1.48
C ASP A 63 -10.30 29.54 1.55
N THR A 64 -11.13 29.79 0.55
CA THR A 64 -12.04 30.94 0.51
C THR A 64 -13.49 30.47 0.46
N PRO A 65 -14.31 30.77 1.48
CA PRO A 65 -15.73 30.43 1.46
C PRO A 65 -16.44 31.07 0.26
N MET A 66 -17.23 30.27 -0.45
CA MET A 66 -18.03 30.75 -1.56
C MET A 66 -19.45 31.10 -1.10
N VAL A 67 -20.00 32.16 -1.68
CA VAL A 67 -21.34 32.69 -1.38
C VAL A 67 -22.30 32.31 -2.50
N TRP A 68 -23.48 31.81 -2.17
CA TRP A 68 -24.55 31.60 -3.17
C TRP A 68 -25.08 32.96 -3.66
N ASN A 69 -24.99 33.21 -4.97
CA ASN A 69 -25.44 34.49 -5.57
C ASN A 69 -26.84 34.43 -6.19
N GLY A 70 -27.59 33.36 -5.96
CA GLY A 70 -28.92 33.12 -6.55
C GLY A 70 -28.91 32.10 -7.68
N ALA A 71 -27.77 31.84 -8.31
CA ALA A 71 -27.61 30.83 -9.36
C ALA A 71 -26.39 29.93 -9.17
N ASN A 72 -25.28 30.50 -8.66
CA ASN A 72 -23.98 29.85 -8.56
C ASN A 72 -23.36 30.14 -7.18
N TYR A 73 -22.42 29.32 -6.74
CA TYR A 73 -21.49 29.69 -5.68
C TYR A 73 -20.39 30.57 -6.25
N THR A 74 -20.06 31.68 -5.59
CA THR A 74 -19.04 32.64 -6.04
C THR A 74 -18.07 33.05 -4.94
N ALA A 75 -16.80 33.27 -5.30
CA ALA A 75 -15.79 33.86 -4.44
C ALA A 75 -14.83 34.73 -5.26
N THR A 76 -14.31 35.80 -4.66
CA THR A 76 -13.27 36.65 -5.24
C THR A 76 -12.00 36.54 -4.42
N ILE A 77 -10.88 36.28 -5.09
CA ILE A 77 -9.56 36.08 -4.49
C ILE A 77 -8.53 37.00 -5.16
N GLY A 78 -7.46 37.36 -4.44
CA GLY A 78 -6.44 38.32 -4.91
C GLY A 78 -6.43 39.64 -4.11
N PRO A 79 -5.77 40.70 -4.60
CA PRO A 79 -5.22 40.83 -5.95
C PRO A 79 -3.86 40.11 -6.09
N PHE A 80 -3.63 39.50 -7.25
CA PHE A 80 -2.37 38.88 -7.63
C PHE A 80 -1.57 39.79 -8.56
N LYS A 81 -0.25 39.60 -8.59
CA LYS A 81 0.60 40.28 -9.58
C LYS A 81 0.35 39.72 -10.97
N ASN A 82 0.46 40.55 -12.01
CA ASN A 82 0.39 40.08 -13.39
C ASN A 82 1.46 39.00 -13.65
N GLY A 83 1.11 37.93 -14.35
CA GLY A 83 1.93 36.74 -14.57
C GLY A 83 1.93 35.73 -13.42
N THR A 84 1.09 35.91 -12.38
CA THR A 84 0.97 34.89 -11.31
C THR A 84 0.06 33.76 -11.78
N TRP A 85 0.54 32.52 -11.69
CA TRP A 85 -0.28 31.33 -11.87
C TRP A 85 -1.05 31.02 -10.59
N VAL A 86 -2.36 30.88 -10.73
CA VAL A 86 -3.27 30.51 -9.64
C VAL A 86 -4.02 29.26 -10.04
N ALA A 87 -3.89 28.22 -9.22
CA ALA A 87 -4.65 26.98 -9.32
C ALA A 87 -5.77 26.96 -8.29
N PHE A 88 -6.91 26.36 -8.62
CA PHE A 88 -8.00 26.17 -7.67
C PHE A 88 -8.83 24.92 -7.95
N VAL A 89 -9.47 24.42 -6.89
CA VAL A 89 -10.46 23.34 -6.86
C VAL A 89 -11.56 23.71 -5.86
N PHE A 90 -12.62 22.91 -5.79
CA PHE A 90 -13.72 23.16 -4.87
C PHE A 90 -13.85 22.03 -3.86
N TYR A 91 -14.20 22.39 -2.63
CA TYR A 91 -14.57 21.42 -1.60
C TYR A 91 -15.98 21.71 -1.11
N ASP A 92 -16.89 20.77 -1.35
CA ASP A 92 -18.24 20.81 -0.78
C ASP A 92 -18.21 20.17 0.61
N ALA A 93 -18.01 21.01 1.63
CA ALA A 93 -17.96 20.60 3.03
C ALA A 93 -19.30 20.06 3.57
N THR A 94 -20.37 20.09 2.77
CA THR A 94 -21.67 19.49 3.12
C THR A 94 -21.71 18.01 2.78
N SER A 95 -21.20 17.65 1.61
CA SER A 95 -21.16 16.28 1.10
C SER A 95 -19.82 15.58 1.35
N GLY A 96 -18.76 16.32 1.69
CA GLY A 96 -17.41 15.79 1.88
C GLY A 96 -16.67 15.51 0.56
N VAL A 97 -17.11 16.12 -0.55
CA VAL A 97 -16.61 15.84 -1.89
C VAL A 97 -15.66 16.94 -2.37
N TRP A 98 -14.49 16.51 -2.88
CA TRP A 98 -13.60 17.35 -3.67
C TRP A 98 -14.06 17.36 -5.13
N ILE A 99 -14.09 18.53 -5.71
CA ILE A 99 -14.47 18.75 -7.10
C ILE A 99 -13.24 19.30 -7.81
N ASN A 100 -12.62 18.41 -8.57
CA ASN A 100 -11.45 18.67 -9.41
C ASN A 100 -11.89 18.87 -10.87
N TYR A 101 -11.00 19.44 -11.69
CA TYR A 101 -11.25 19.59 -13.12
C TYR A 101 -11.43 18.21 -13.76
N GLU A 102 -12.51 18.05 -14.53
CA GLU A 102 -12.93 16.74 -15.07
C GLU A 102 -12.92 15.63 -14.02
N GLY A 103 -13.34 15.93 -12.77
CA GLY A 103 -13.50 14.93 -11.70
C GLY A 103 -12.26 14.08 -11.41
N THR A 104 -11.10 14.48 -11.91
CA THR A 104 -9.87 13.71 -11.86
C THR A 104 -9.05 14.22 -10.68
N PRO A 105 -8.72 13.38 -9.69
CA PRO A 105 -7.91 13.80 -8.56
C PRO A 105 -6.63 14.50 -9.03
N PHE A 106 -6.26 15.59 -8.35
CA PHE A 106 -5.09 16.43 -8.64
C PHE A 106 -5.16 17.27 -9.92
N TRP A 107 -6.23 17.17 -10.73
CA TRP A 107 -6.45 18.09 -11.85
C TRP A 107 -7.10 19.37 -11.35
N ASN A 108 -6.34 20.46 -11.37
CA ASN A 108 -6.81 21.77 -10.89
C ASN A 108 -7.23 22.66 -12.07
N TRP A 109 -8.15 23.59 -11.85
CA TRP A 109 -8.32 24.72 -12.77
C TRP A 109 -7.16 25.69 -12.55
N ASN A 110 -6.56 26.19 -13.62
CA ASN A 110 -5.43 27.11 -13.58
C ASN A 110 -5.72 28.34 -14.43
N VAL A 111 -5.22 29.47 -13.95
CA VAL A 111 -5.30 30.75 -14.64
C VAL A 111 -4.03 31.55 -14.38
N GLU A 112 -3.45 32.09 -15.44
CA GLU A 112 -2.42 33.12 -15.33
C GLU A 112 -3.09 34.49 -15.24
N VAL A 113 -2.83 35.22 -14.16
CA VAL A 113 -3.44 36.54 -13.94
C VAL A 113 -2.80 37.56 -14.88
N ASN A 114 -3.56 38.10 -15.84
CA ASN A 114 -3.11 39.15 -16.77
C ASN A 114 -1.72 38.84 -17.40
N PRO A 115 -1.61 37.79 -18.24
CA PRO A 115 -0.33 37.28 -18.71
C PRO A 115 0.49 38.35 -19.46
N PRO A 116 1.79 38.48 -19.17
CA PRO A 116 2.65 39.51 -19.77
C PRO A 116 3.03 39.21 -21.23
N ASN A 117 2.81 37.99 -21.70
CA ASN A 117 3.27 37.44 -22.98
C ASN A 117 2.08 37.03 -23.90
N LEU A 118 1.09 37.91 -24.04
CA LEU A 118 -0.06 37.68 -24.92
C LEU A 118 0.35 37.27 -26.34
N GLY A 119 -0.26 36.20 -26.85
CA GLY A 119 0.03 35.64 -28.16
C GLY A 119 1.29 34.77 -28.23
N ALA A 120 1.98 34.53 -27.11
CA ALA A 120 3.00 33.49 -27.05
C ALA A 120 2.39 32.16 -27.51
N THR A 121 2.95 31.56 -28.55
CA THR A 121 2.31 30.46 -29.27
C THR A 121 3.23 29.26 -29.43
N SER A 122 2.61 28.08 -29.45
CA SER A 122 3.21 26.85 -29.94
C SER A 122 2.36 26.29 -31.08
N VAL A 123 3.00 25.63 -32.04
CA VAL A 123 2.32 24.98 -33.15
C VAL A 123 2.88 23.57 -33.34
N GLN A 124 1.99 22.60 -33.47
CA GLN A 124 2.31 21.22 -33.78
C GLN A 124 1.62 20.82 -35.08
N VAL A 125 2.40 20.31 -36.04
CA VAL A 125 1.85 19.67 -37.25
C VAL A 125 1.37 18.28 -36.87
N LEU A 126 0.06 18.03 -37.00
CA LEU A 126 -0.55 16.74 -36.72
C LEU A 126 -0.34 15.77 -37.91
N PRO A 127 -0.35 14.43 -37.69
CA PRO A 127 -0.15 13.44 -38.76
C PRO A 127 -1.16 13.52 -39.90
N ASN A 128 -2.34 14.07 -39.67
CA ASN A 128 -3.37 14.30 -40.69
C ASN A 128 -3.17 15.60 -41.48
N CYS A 129 -2.04 16.29 -41.30
CA CYS A 129 -1.71 17.59 -41.91
C CYS A 129 -2.54 18.77 -41.39
N SER A 130 -3.15 18.67 -40.21
CA SER A 130 -3.70 19.82 -39.47
C SER A 130 -2.61 20.48 -38.62
N LEU A 131 -2.84 21.71 -38.18
CA LEU A 131 -2.01 22.41 -37.19
C LEU A 131 -2.79 22.50 -35.88
N LEU A 132 -2.25 21.93 -34.80
CA LEU A 132 -2.67 22.21 -33.43
C LEU A 132 -1.91 23.45 -32.97
N ILE A 133 -2.63 24.54 -32.75
CA ILE A 133 -2.08 25.84 -32.40
C ILE A 133 -2.52 26.18 -30.99
N THR A 134 -1.56 26.42 -30.11
CA THR A 134 -1.82 26.91 -28.75
C THR A 134 -1.32 28.34 -28.59
N ALA A 135 -2.00 29.15 -27.79
CA ALA A 135 -1.64 30.54 -27.54
C ALA A 135 -1.93 30.95 -26.09
N VAL A 136 -1.07 31.82 -25.54
CA VAL A 136 -1.33 32.51 -24.28
C VAL A 136 -2.28 33.67 -24.52
N GLY A 137 -3.37 33.72 -23.76
CA GLY A 137 -4.40 34.73 -23.84
C GLY A 137 -4.90 35.12 -22.45
N ARG A 138 -5.66 36.21 -22.36
CA ARG A 138 -6.34 36.54 -21.10
C ARG A 138 -7.54 35.61 -20.95
N ALA A 139 -7.66 34.94 -19.80
CA ALA A 139 -8.83 34.13 -19.51
C ALA A 139 -9.89 34.98 -18.78
N PRO A 140 -11.19 34.88 -19.12
CA PRO A 140 -11.82 33.98 -20.12
C PRO A 140 -12.13 34.70 -21.46
N ASP A 141 -11.23 35.54 -21.99
CA ASP A 141 -11.50 36.26 -23.24
C ASP A 141 -11.76 35.31 -24.41
N VAL A 142 -12.69 35.65 -25.30
CA VAL A 142 -12.96 34.83 -26.47
C VAL A 142 -11.87 35.12 -27.51
N MET A 143 -10.91 34.22 -27.65
CA MET A 143 -9.87 34.32 -28.67
C MET A 143 -10.26 33.57 -29.94
N ALA A 144 -9.95 34.15 -31.10
CA ALA A 144 -10.04 33.49 -32.39
C ALA A 144 -8.69 33.51 -33.11
N ILE A 145 -8.44 32.48 -33.91
CA ILE A 145 -7.36 32.44 -34.89
C ILE A 145 -7.91 32.84 -36.26
N HIS A 146 -7.33 33.88 -36.85
CA HIS A 146 -7.57 34.30 -38.23
C HIS A 146 -6.41 33.79 -39.08
N TYR A 147 -6.65 32.86 -40.01
CA TYR A 147 -5.58 32.17 -40.74
C TYR A 147 -5.86 32.05 -42.24
N GLY A 148 -4.81 31.84 -43.02
CA GLY A 148 -4.89 31.59 -44.46
C GLY A 148 -3.65 30.93 -45.04
N LEU A 149 -3.77 30.39 -46.25
CA LEU A 149 -2.67 29.82 -47.02
C LEU A 149 -1.80 30.95 -47.61
N THR A 150 -0.48 30.75 -47.59
CA THR A 150 0.48 31.72 -48.12
C THR A 150 1.64 31.02 -48.84
N SER A 151 2.53 31.78 -49.47
CA SER A 151 3.71 31.26 -50.17
C SER A 151 4.95 31.07 -49.29
N GLY A 152 4.95 31.57 -48.05
CA GLY A 152 6.09 31.49 -47.15
C GLY A 152 5.87 32.12 -45.77
N PRO A 153 6.90 32.13 -44.90
CA PRO A 153 6.80 32.71 -43.55
C PRO A 153 6.91 34.24 -43.52
N GLN A 154 7.20 34.90 -44.64
CA GLN A 154 7.47 36.33 -44.68
C GLN A 154 6.20 37.15 -44.42
N THR A 155 6.33 38.23 -43.64
CA THR A 155 5.26 39.19 -43.38
C THR A 155 4.83 39.93 -44.66
N GLY A 156 3.54 40.18 -44.82
CA GLY A 156 2.99 40.94 -45.96
C GLY A 156 2.68 40.11 -47.22
N LEU A 157 2.83 38.78 -47.15
CA LEU A 157 2.40 37.90 -48.23
C LEU A 157 0.86 37.80 -48.31
N PRO A 158 0.28 37.72 -49.52
CA PRO A 158 -1.16 37.57 -49.68
C PRO A 158 -1.65 36.22 -49.13
N TRP A 159 -2.81 36.24 -48.49
CA TRP A 159 -3.47 35.03 -47.99
C TRP A 159 -4.56 34.55 -48.93
N ALA A 160 -4.66 33.25 -49.13
CA ALA A 160 -5.78 32.58 -49.79
C ALA A 160 -6.54 31.70 -48.79
N ASN A 161 -7.81 31.39 -49.07
CA ASN A 161 -8.66 30.53 -48.23
C ASN A 161 -8.71 30.98 -46.76
N VAL A 162 -8.87 32.29 -46.56
CA VAL A 162 -8.89 32.90 -45.24
C VAL A 162 -10.10 32.42 -44.45
N ALA A 163 -9.88 32.05 -43.18
CA ALA A 163 -10.91 31.60 -42.27
C ALA A 163 -10.61 32.00 -40.82
N ASP A 164 -11.66 32.00 -40.00
CA ASP A 164 -11.60 32.26 -38.57
C ASP A 164 -12.04 31.03 -37.79
N VAL A 165 -11.33 30.69 -36.71
CA VAL A 165 -11.71 29.63 -35.78
C VAL A 165 -11.63 30.16 -34.36
N VAL A 166 -12.71 30.03 -33.59
CA VAL A 166 -12.70 30.36 -32.16
C VAL A 166 -11.85 29.31 -31.43
N MET A 167 -10.93 29.77 -30.60
CA MET A 167 -10.05 28.92 -29.81
C MET A 167 -10.74 28.52 -28.51
N GLU A 168 -10.47 27.30 -28.05
CA GLU A 168 -10.97 26.77 -26.78
C GLU A 168 -9.96 27.02 -25.67
N TYR A 169 -10.42 27.58 -24.54
CA TYR A 169 -9.56 27.74 -23.36
C TYR A 169 -9.41 26.40 -22.64
N ASN A 170 -8.17 25.96 -22.46
CA ASN A 170 -7.83 24.79 -21.67
C ASN A 170 -7.49 25.23 -20.23
N PRO A 171 -8.37 25.02 -19.24
CA PRO A 171 -8.14 25.43 -17.86
C PRO A 171 -7.10 24.56 -17.14
N LEU A 172 -6.74 23.39 -17.65
CA LEU A 172 -5.68 22.57 -17.06
C LEU A 172 -4.28 23.17 -17.34
N TRP A 173 -4.11 23.82 -18.49
CA TRP A 173 -2.81 24.41 -18.89
C TRP A 173 -2.81 25.93 -18.97
N GLY A 174 -3.99 26.56 -18.80
CA GLY A 174 -4.18 28.00 -18.89
C GLY A 174 -3.86 28.63 -20.24
N ASN A 175 -4.11 27.92 -21.34
CA ASN A 175 -3.85 28.39 -22.70
C ASN A 175 -5.07 28.19 -23.62
N TYR A 176 -5.08 28.88 -24.76
CA TYR A 176 -6.09 28.70 -25.79
C TYR A 176 -5.58 27.74 -26.85
N THR A 177 -6.44 26.86 -27.36
CA THR A 177 -6.11 25.85 -28.36
C THR A 177 -7.08 25.89 -29.53
N ALA A 178 -6.57 25.73 -30.76
CA ALA A 178 -7.38 25.48 -31.94
C ALA A 178 -6.68 24.48 -32.87
N VAL A 179 -7.47 23.69 -33.60
CA VAL A 179 -6.99 22.83 -34.69
C VAL A 179 -7.46 23.40 -36.01
N VAL A 180 -6.53 23.70 -36.92
CA VAL A 180 -6.83 24.23 -38.26
C VAL A 180 -6.33 23.29 -39.35
N GLY A 181 -7.00 23.26 -40.50
CA GLY A 181 -6.73 22.31 -41.59
C GLY A 181 -7.76 21.18 -41.69
N PRO A 182 -7.44 20.02 -42.31
CA PRO A 182 -6.11 19.63 -42.79
C PRO A 182 -5.67 20.36 -44.06
N PHE A 183 -4.36 20.47 -44.26
CA PHE A 183 -3.71 21.11 -45.42
C PHE A 183 -2.91 20.08 -46.23
N GLN A 184 -2.38 20.48 -47.40
CA GLN A 184 -1.46 19.65 -48.17
C GLN A 184 -0.02 19.76 -47.64
N PRO A 185 0.77 18.66 -47.65
CA PRO A 185 2.19 18.71 -47.29
C PRO A 185 2.95 19.77 -48.10
N GLY A 186 3.78 20.56 -47.41
CA GLY A 186 4.61 21.62 -47.99
C GLY A 186 3.93 23.00 -48.07
N GLN A 187 2.62 23.10 -47.82
CA GLN A 187 1.92 24.39 -47.79
C GLN A 187 2.33 25.24 -46.59
N TRP A 188 2.42 26.55 -46.78
CA TRP A 188 2.59 27.51 -45.69
C TRP A 188 1.23 28.04 -45.24
N VAL A 189 1.01 28.06 -43.93
CA VAL A 189 -0.15 28.67 -43.29
C VAL A 189 0.34 29.84 -42.45
N GLN A 190 -0.30 31.00 -42.60
CA GLN A 190 -0.09 32.16 -41.75
C GLN A 190 -1.33 32.47 -40.93
N TRP A 191 -1.14 33.03 -39.74
CA TRP A 191 -2.24 33.45 -38.88
C TRP A 191 -1.88 34.63 -37.97
N VAL A 192 -2.93 35.23 -37.42
CA VAL A 192 -2.90 36.19 -36.30
C VAL A 192 -4.00 35.81 -35.33
N TYR A 193 -3.92 36.28 -34.08
CA TYR A 193 -4.99 36.10 -33.11
C TYR A 193 -5.84 37.36 -33.02
N HIS A 194 -7.13 37.18 -32.79
CA HIS A 194 -8.08 38.25 -32.50
C HIS A 194 -8.75 37.93 -31.16
N ASP A 195 -8.48 38.77 -30.16
CA ASP A 195 -9.22 38.76 -28.90
C ASP A 195 -10.56 39.47 -29.16
N LEU A 196 -11.62 38.69 -29.30
CA LEU A 196 -12.96 39.17 -29.63
C LEU A 196 -13.62 39.89 -28.44
N SER A 197 -13.16 39.64 -27.21
CA SER A 197 -13.65 40.31 -26.01
C SER A 197 -13.21 41.77 -25.97
N THR A 198 -12.01 42.08 -26.46
CA THR A 198 -11.43 43.44 -26.42
C THR A 198 -11.18 44.09 -27.78
N GLY A 199 -11.33 43.32 -28.87
CA GLY A 199 -11.03 43.75 -30.23
C GLY A 199 -9.54 43.84 -30.56
N LEU A 200 -8.68 43.29 -29.69
CA LEU A 200 -7.22 43.36 -29.85
C LEU A 200 -6.73 42.31 -30.87
N TRP A 201 -5.99 42.77 -31.88
CA TRP A 201 -5.25 41.88 -32.79
C TRP A 201 -3.84 41.63 -32.27
N ILE A 202 -3.47 40.35 -32.16
CA ILE A 202 -2.20 39.91 -31.58
C ILE A 202 -1.38 39.20 -32.67
N SER A 203 -0.15 39.68 -32.84
CA SER A 203 0.82 39.20 -33.82
C SER A 203 2.22 39.16 -33.20
N LYS A 204 3.18 38.48 -33.85
CA LYS A 204 4.56 38.39 -33.37
C LYS A 204 5.34 39.66 -33.74
N ASN A 205 5.45 40.62 -32.82
CA ASN A 205 6.17 41.88 -33.04
C ASN A 205 5.73 42.61 -34.34
N GLY A 206 4.43 42.61 -34.65
CA GLY A 206 3.89 43.20 -35.89
C GLY A 206 3.98 42.33 -37.13
N SER A 207 4.38 41.05 -36.99
CA SER A 207 4.44 40.06 -38.07
C SER A 207 3.48 38.88 -37.81
N ASN A 208 2.95 38.31 -38.88
CA ASN A 208 2.08 37.13 -38.81
C ASN A 208 2.85 35.92 -38.26
N PHE A 209 2.15 35.04 -37.54
CA PHE A 209 2.67 33.71 -37.23
C PHE A 209 2.61 32.84 -38.48
N ALA A 210 3.54 31.91 -38.65
CA ALA A 210 3.59 31.06 -39.83
C ALA A 210 4.14 29.66 -39.52
N ALA A 211 3.63 28.65 -40.20
CA ALA A 211 4.14 27.28 -40.16
C ALA A 211 4.03 26.63 -41.54
N GLN A 212 5.04 25.84 -41.93
CA GLN A 212 4.95 24.95 -43.07
C GLN A 212 4.38 23.60 -42.61
N VAL A 213 3.39 23.10 -43.34
CA VAL A 213 2.74 21.82 -43.04
C VAL A 213 3.66 20.69 -43.53
N ALA A 214 4.53 20.20 -42.65
CA ALA A 214 5.46 19.10 -42.93
C ALA A 214 4.97 17.79 -42.29
N CYS A 215 3.84 17.26 -42.75
CA CYS A 215 3.29 15.97 -42.32
C CYS A 215 3.85 14.80 -43.15
N ALA A 216 4.08 13.65 -42.51
CA ALA A 216 4.39 12.41 -43.21
C ALA A 216 3.11 11.86 -43.90
N PRO A 217 3.19 11.35 -45.14
CA PRO A 217 2.00 10.87 -45.86
C PRO A 217 1.41 9.57 -45.29
N LEU A 218 2.07 8.93 -44.32
CA LEU A 218 1.61 7.74 -43.60
C LEU A 218 2.12 7.79 -42.15
N SER A 219 1.37 7.21 -41.20
CA SER A 219 1.83 6.99 -39.83
C SER A 219 1.48 5.57 -39.32
N LEU A 220 2.17 5.11 -38.28
CA LEU A 220 1.84 3.85 -37.61
C LEU A 220 0.59 4.01 -36.74
N SER A 221 -0.19 2.93 -36.63
CA SER A 221 -1.18 2.76 -35.56
C SER A 221 -0.47 2.58 -34.22
N ALA A 222 -1.12 2.97 -33.13
CA ALA A 222 -0.63 2.76 -31.77
C ALA A 222 -0.68 1.29 -31.32
N ALA A 223 -1.35 0.40 -32.07
CA ALA A 223 -1.48 -1.02 -31.71
C ALA A 223 -0.13 -1.76 -31.79
N TYR A 224 0.12 -2.63 -30.81
CA TYR A 224 1.29 -3.52 -30.82
C TYR A 224 1.21 -4.48 -32.03
N PRO A 225 2.24 -4.53 -32.91
CA PRO A 225 2.11 -5.19 -34.21
C PRO A 225 2.35 -6.70 -34.18
N TYR A 226 2.79 -7.29 -33.06
CA TYR A 226 3.16 -8.71 -32.97
C TYR A 226 2.09 -9.52 -32.25
N ASP A 227 1.88 -10.77 -32.68
CA ASP A 227 0.97 -11.70 -32.02
C ASP A 227 1.51 -12.26 -30.69
N ARG A 228 2.82 -12.11 -30.44
CA ARG A 228 3.51 -12.49 -29.20
C ARG A 228 4.47 -11.39 -28.77
N TYR A 229 4.72 -11.29 -27.47
CA TYR A 229 5.70 -10.38 -26.88
C TYR A 229 7.12 -10.91 -26.99
N VAL A 230 7.28 -12.24 -27.06
CA VAL A 230 8.55 -12.98 -27.14
C VAL A 230 8.35 -14.24 -27.99
N TYR A 231 9.34 -14.53 -28.84
CA TYR A 231 9.39 -15.73 -29.68
C TYR A 231 10.56 -16.62 -29.30
N VAL A 232 10.41 -17.93 -29.49
CA VAL A 232 11.51 -18.90 -29.43
C VAL A 232 12.01 -19.18 -30.85
N VAL A 233 13.32 -19.42 -31.00
CA VAL A 233 13.90 -19.80 -32.30
C VAL A 233 13.14 -20.98 -32.93
N GLY A 234 12.75 -20.82 -34.19
CA GLY A 234 11.95 -21.76 -34.96
C GLY A 234 10.43 -21.59 -34.84
N GLU A 235 9.93 -20.71 -33.97
CA GLU A 235 8.50 -20.37 -33.94
C GLU A 235 8.09 -19.53 -35.16
N THR A 236 6.79 -19.54 -35.48
CA THR A 236 6.24 -18.68 -36.52
C THR A 236 5.70 -17.41 -35.89
N ALA A 237 6.13 -16.25 -36.39
CA ALA A 237 5.64 -14.94 -35.99
C ALA A 237 4.59 -14.43 -36.97
N HIS A 238 3.46 -13.96 -36.43
CA HIS A 238 2.43 -13.26 -37.19
C HIS A 238 2.46 -11.78 -36.84
N ILE A 239 2.77 -10.94 -37.82
CA ILE A 239 2.99 -9.50 -37.61
C ILE A 239 1.94 -8.73 -38.42
N SER A 240 1.15 -7.91 -37.75
CA SER A 240 0.08 -7.10 -38.36
C SER A 240 0.36 -5.62 -38.13
N ILE A 241 0.81 -4.93 -39.18
CA ILE A 241 1.24 -3.53 -39.09
C ILE A 241 0.07 -2.62 -39.49
N GLY A 242 -0.41 -1.83 -38.52
CA GLY A 242 -1.40 -0.79 -38.77
C GLY A 242 -0.76 0.46 -39.39
N LEU A 243 -1.20 0.86 -40.57
CA LEU A 243 -0.78 2.05 -41.30
C LEU A 243 -1.96 3.00 -41.51
N GLN A 244 -1.87 4.19 -40.92
CA GLN A 244 -2.84 5.26 -41.11
C GLN A 244 -2.46 6.05 -42.36
N ASN A 245 -3.37 6.06 -43.35
CA ASN A 245 -3.22 6.83 -44.58
C ASN A 245 -4.22 8.01 -44.59
N PRO A 246 -3.75 9.27 -44.41
CA PRO A 246 -4.60 10.45 -44.49
C PRO A 246 -5.04 10.79 -45.92
N SER A 247 -4.34 10.27 -46.93
CA SER A 247 -4.51 10.59 -48.36
C SER A 247 -5.39 9.59 -49.11
N GLY A 248 -5.51 9.77 -50.43
CA GLY A 248 -6.21 8.85 -51.33
C GLY A 248 -5.53 7.48 -51.47
N PRO A 249 -6.13 6.55 -52.24
CA PRO A 249 -5.59 5.20 -52.42
C PRO A 249 -4.21 5.21 -53.07
N VAL A 250 -3.26 4.50 -52.47
CA VAL A 250 -1.88 4.39 -52.95
C VAL A 250 -1.43 2.94 -52.92
N ASN A 251 -0.87 2.46 -54.03
CA ASN A 251 -0.25 1.13 -54.09
C ASN A 251 1.21 1.25 -53.65
N ALA A 252 1.53 0.68 -52.49
CA ALA A 252 2.84 0.75 -51.88
C ALA A 252 3.47 -0.65 -51.71
N THR A 253 4.79 -0.69 -51.68
CA THR A 253 5.57 -1.84 -51.19
C THR A 253 5.96 -1.56 -49.75
N VAL A 254 5.53 -2.42 -48.83
CA VAL A 254 5.83 -2.33 -47.40
C VAL A 254 6.91 -3.36 -47.10
N THR A 255 8.10 -2.89 -46.73
CA THR A 255 9.26 -3.73 -46.44
C THR A 255 9.50 -3.76 -44.94
N LEU A 256 9.48 -4.95 -44.35
CA LEU A 256 9.82 -5.20 -42.95
C LEU A 256 11.22 -5.83 -42.88
N ALA A 257 12.07 -5.31 -42.02
CA ALA A 257 13.36 -5.90 -41.72
C ALA A 257 13.52 -6.14 -40.21
N ILE A 258 13.93 -7.36 -39.83
CA ILE A 258 14.18 -7.79 -38.45
C ILE A 258 15.56 -8.45 -38.41
N GLY A 259 16.58 -7.70 -37.99
CA GLY A 259 17.96 -8.18 -38.06
C GLY A 259 18.33 -8.58 -39.51
N PRO A 260 18.74 -9.84 -39.77
CA PRO A 260 19.05 -10.30 -41.13
C PRO A 260 17.80 -10.65 -41.97
N LEU A 261 16.62 -10.79 -41.36
CA LEU A 261 15.39 -11.11 -42.09
C LEU A 261 14.86 -9.87 -42.79
N LYS A 262 14.45 -10.03 -44.05
CA LYS A 262 13.85 -8.97 -44.85
C LYS A 262 12.68 -9.52 -45.66
N MET A 263 11.55 -8.84 -45.60
CA MET A 263 10.29 -9.23 -46.22
C MET A 263 9.68 -8.02 -46.90
N ALA A 264 8.94 -8.21 -47.98
CA ALA A 264 8.22 -7.13 -48.63
C ALA A 264 6.84 -7.60 -49.10
N GLU A 265 5.82 -6.82 -48.76
CA GLU A 265 4.44 -7.05 -49.17
C GLU A 265 3.93 -5.90 -50.02
N ARG A 266 3.13 -6.20 -51.05
CA ARG A 266 2.45 -5.17 -51.85
C ARG A 266 1.08 -4.91 -51.25
N ALA A 267 0.81 -3.67 -50.88
CA ALA A 267 -0.44 -3.27 -50.25
C ALA A 267 -1.09 -2.08 -50.98
N ALA A 268 -2.40 -2.20 -51.22
CA ALA A 268 -3.23 -1.10 -51.69
C ALA A 268 -3.77 -0.33 -50.47
N LEU A 269 -3.07 0.73 -50.07
CA LEU A 269 -3.38 1.53 -48.89
C LEU A 269 -4.53 2.49 -49.21
N LYS A 270 -5.73 2.21 -48.73
CA LYS A 270 -6.91 3.08 -48.85
C LYS A 270 -6.82 4.23 -47.85
N ARG A 271 -7.63 5.27 -48.02
CA ARG A 271 -7.78 6.32 -47.00
C ARG A 271 -8.26 5.70 -45.68
N GLY A 272 -7.65 6.08 -44.57
CA GLY A 272 -7.93 5.54 -43.24
C GLY A 272 -6.88 4.52 -42.76
N LEU A 273 -7.27 3.69 -41.80
CA LEU A 273 -6.42 2.65 -41.22
C LEU A 273 -6.38 1.41 -42.13
N ASN A 274 -5.17 0.94 -42.44
CA ASN A 274 -4.91 -0.26 -43.22
C ASN A 274 -4.05 -1.21 -42.40
N TYR A 275 -4.18 -2.52 -42.61
CA TYR A 275 -3.32 -3.53 -41.99
C TYR A 275 -2.53 -4.28 -43.05
N VAL A 276 -1.22 -4.40 -42.84
CA VAL A 276 -0.32 -5.18 -43.69
C VAL A 276 0.27 -6.30 -42.85
N ASN A 277 0.00 -7.54 -43.26
CA ASN A 277 0.32 -8.73 -42.49
C ASN A 277 1.56 -9.43 -43.05
N PHE A 278 2.45 -9.85 -42.16
CA PHE A 278 3.60 -10.67 -42.47
C PHE A 278 3.52 -11.96 -41.66
N THR A 279 4.04 -13.06 -42.21
CA THR A 279 4.19 -14.33 -41.51
C THR A 279 5.57 -14.89 -41.81
N LEU A 280 6.35 -15.17 -40.77
CA LEU A 280 7.74 -15.61 -40.91
C LEU A 280 8.13 -16.62 -39.84
N THR A 281 9.02 -17.53 -40.18
CA THR A 281 9.69 -18.38 -39.19
C THR A 281 10.84 -17.59 -38.56
N VAL A 282 10.89 -17.55 -37.23
CA VAL A 282 11.91 -16.85 -36.44
C VAL A 282 13.19 -17.68 -36.42
N ASP A 283 13.92 -17.65 -37.54
CA ASP A 283 15.21 -18.32 -37.72
C ASP A 283 16.36 -17.31 -37.63
N ILE A 284 16.44 -16.64 -36.49
CA ILE A 284 17.52 -15.70 -36.14
C ILE A 284 18.04 -16.01 -34.74
N PRO A 285 19.30 -15.66 -34.43
CA PRO A 285 19.86 -15.89 -33.10
C PRO A 285 19.05 -15.24 -31.97
N GLN A 286 19.29 -15.70 -30.74
CA GLN A 286 18.75 -15.05 -29.55
C GLN A 286 19.18 -13.58 -29.50
N GLY A 287 18.25 -12.68 -29.21
CA GLY A 287 18.52 -11.25 -29.11
C GLY A 287 17.27 -10.39 -29.01
N ILE A 288 17.50 -9.09 -28.81
CA ILE A 288 16.47 -8.05 -28.87
C ILE A 288 16.76 -7.22 -30.12
N TYR A 289 15.86 -7.29 -31.09
CA TYR A 289 15.99 -6.61 -32.37
C TYR A 289 15.12 -5.36 -32.40
N THR A 290 15.56 -4.33 -33.12
CA THR A 290 14.76 -3.15 -33.44
C THR A 290 14.33 -3.24 -34.90
N PRO A 291 13.13 -3.74 -35.22
CA PRO A 291 12.71 -3.87 -36.60
C PRO A 291 12.57 -2.51 -37.27
N SER A 292 12.84 -2.47 -38.58
CA SER A 292 12.59 -1.30 -39.41
C SER A 292 11.49 -1.60 -40.43
N LEU A 293 10.69 -0.57 -40.70
CA LEU A 293 9.59 -0.58 -41.65
C LEU A 293 9.80 0.54 -42.65
N ALA A 294 9.86 0.17 -43.94
CA ALA A 294 9.90 1.12 -45.04
C ALA A 294 8.67 0.93 -45.93
N VAL A 295 7.94 2.01 -46.20
CA VAL A 295 6.82 2.02 -47.15
C VAL A 295 7.23 2.86 -48.36
N ALA A 296 7.26 2.26 -49.54
CA ALA A 296 7.71 2.91 -50.78
C ALA A 296 6.66 2.82 -51.90
N VAL A 297 6.62 3.85 -52.74
CA VAL A 297 5.79 3.94 -53.96
C VAL A 297 6.69 4.35 -55.11
N GLY A 298 6.91 3.43 -56.06
CA GLY A 298 7.95 3.62 -57.07
C GLY A 298 9.32 3.82 -56.40
N ASN A 299 9.97 4.96 -56.66
CA ASN A 299 11.26 5.32 -56.07
C ASN A 299 11.15 6.22 -54.82
N ALA A 300 9.92 6.62 -54.42
CA ALA A 300 9.71 7.51 -53.28
C ALA A 300 9.41 6.71 -52.00
N THR A 301 10.08 7.04 -50.91
CA THR A 301 9.79 6.47 -49.57
C THR A 301 8.77 7.36 -48.87
N LEU A 302 7.61 6.79 -48.51
CA LEU A 302 6.50 7.47 -47.83
C LEU A 302 6.58 7.39 -46.31
N LEU A 303 7.17 6.30 -45.79
CA LEU A 303 7.41 6.11 -44.36
C LEU A 303 8.69 5.30 -44.20
N ASN A 304 9.54 5.71 -43.28
CA ASN A 304 10.68 4.93 -42.81
C ASN A 304 10.76 5.09 -41.30
N THR A 305 10.50 4.02 -40.56
CA THR A 305 10.36 4.07 -39.10
C THR A 305 10.82 2.76 -38.48
N THR A 306 11.02 2.76 -37.17
CA THR A 306 11.18 1.53 -36.39
C THR A 306 9.85 1.05 -35.83
N LEU A 307 9.81 -0.23 -35.47
CA LEU A 307 8.70 -0.86 -34.73
C LEU A 307 9.14 -1.17 -33.30
N PRO A 308 8.21 -1.55 -32.39
CA PRO A 308 8.56 -2.04 -31.06
C PRO A 308 9.60 -3.18 -31.10
N GLN A 309 10.39 -3.31 -30.04
CA GLN A 309 11.44 -4.33 -29.96
C GLN A 309 10.88 -5.75 -30.18
N PHE A 310 11.61 -6.55 -30.96
CA PHE A 310 11.28 -7.93 -31.28
C PHE A 310 12.23 -8.87 -30.51
N TYR A 311 11.68 -9.68 -29.61
CA TYR A 311 12.43 -10.52 -28.68
C TYR A 311 12.49 -11.97 -29.17
N VAL A 312 13.71 -12.53 -29.25
CA VAL A 312 13.94 -13.91 -29.67
C VAL A 312 14.77 -14.65 -28.64
N LEU A 313 14.29 -15.81 -28.17
CA LEU A 313 14.96 -16.68 -27.20
C LEU A 313 15.46 -17.97 -27.84
N ASN A 314 16.67 -18.41 -27.50
CA ASN A 314 17.14 -19.75 -27.81
C ASN A 314 16.98 -20.65 -26.58
N THR A 315 16.18 -21.70 -26.71
CA THR A 315 15.88 -22.67 -25.63
C THR A 315 16.62 -23.99 -25.74
N THR A 316 17.42 -24.16 -26.79
CA THR A 316 18.14 -25.41 -27.03
C THR A 316 19.16 -25.67 -25.92
N GLY A 317 18.98 -26.77 -25.18
CA GLY A 317 19.90 -27.20 -24.11
C GLY A 317 19.94 -26.27 -22.89
N LYS A 318 18.92 -25.42 -22.70
CA LYS A 318 18.86 -24.44 -21.61
C LYS A 318 17.62 -24.66 -20.75
N PRO A 319 17.73 -24.61 -19.42
CA PRO A 319 16.57 -24.71 -18.53
C PRO A 319 15.71 -23.42 -18.61
N PRO A 320 14.39 -23.53 -18.38
CA PRO A 320 13.52 -22.37 -18.26
C PRO A 320 13.89 -21.53 -17.03
N VAL A 321 13.54 -20.25 -17.05
CA VAL A 321 13.49 -19.43 -15.83
C VAL A 321 12.31 -19.88 -14.98
N SER A 322 12.53 -19.99 -13.68
CA SER A 322 11.48 -20.22 -12.69
C SER A 322 11.06 -18.90 -12.08
N LEU A 323 9.81 -18.48 -12.34
CA LEU A 323 9.19 -17.37 -11.62
C LEU A 323 8.53 -17.90 -10.35
N VAL A 324 8.94 -17.36 -9.20
CA VAL A 324 8.36 -17.65 -7.88
C VAL A 324 7.65 -16.40 -7.41
N ILE A 325 6.32 -16.42 -7.41
CA ILE A 325 5.52 -15.33 -6.85
C ILE A 325 5.18 -15.69 -5.40
N VAL A 326 5.41 -14.75 -4.48
CA VAL A 326 5.15 -14.88 -3.04
C VAL A 326 4.24 -13.74 -2.63
N TRP A 327 2.99 -14.08 -2.32
CA TRP A 327 1.99 -13.11 -1.89
C TRP A 327 1.89 -13.08 -0.36
N ASN A 328 2.20 -11.95 0.25
CA ASN A 328 1.96 -11.69 1.67
C ASN A 328 0.57 -11.08 1.84
N MET A 329 -0.37 -11.79 2.47
CA MET A 329 -1.73 -11.29 2.70
C MET A 329 -1.90 -10.94 4.17
N HIS A 330 -1.91 -9.64 4.46
CA HIS A 330 -1.77 -9.18 5.83
C HIS A 330 -2.82 -8.14 6.23
N GLN A 331 -3.37 -8.32 7.43
CA GLN A 331 -4.08 -7.28 8.18
C GLN A 331 -3.74 -7.45 9.66
N PRO A 332 -3.51 -6.35 10.42
CA PRO A 332 -3.39 -6.43 11.87
C PRO A 332 -4.71 -6.81 12.51
N LEU A 333 -4.69 -7.06 13.82
CA LEU A 333 -5.89 -7.29 14.59
C LEU A 333 -6.71 -5.99 14.73
N TYR A 334 -7.95 -6.01 14.23
CA TYR A 334 -8.86 -4.87 14.33
C TYR A 334 -9.89 -4.98 15.45
N VAL A 335 -9.74 -5.96 16.34
CA VAL A 335 -10.64 -6.16 17.48
C VAL A 335 -9.99 -5.57 18.72
N GLU A 336 -10.76 -4.85 19.55
CA GLU A 336 -10.35 -4.30 20.84
C GLU A 336 -10.41 -5.36 21.95
N PRO A 337 -9.75 -5.19 23.12
CA PRO A 337 -9.83 -6.12 24.25
C PRO A 337 -11.26 -6.53 24.68
N ASN A 338 -12.23 -5.63 24.49
CA ASN A 338 -13.64 -5.87 24.81
C ASN A 338 -14.42 -6.67 23.74
N GLY A 339 -13.77 -7.08 22.65
CA GLY A 339 -14.36 -7.83 21.54
C GLY A 339 -15.07 -6.98 20.48
N THR A 340 -14.89 -5.66 20.49
CA THR A 340 -15.50 -4.78 19.47
C THR A 340 -14.57 -4.57 18.28
N TRP A 341 -15.10 -4.63 17.07
CA TRP A 341 -14.37 -4.41 15.82
C TRP A 341 -14.16 -2.90 15.59
N ALA A 342 -12.92 -2.44 15.57
CA ALA A 342 -12.56 -1.03 15.45
C ALA A 342 -12.37 -0.55 14.01
N MET A 343 -12.00 -1.44 13.08
CA MET A 343 -11.80 -1.10 11.66
C MET A 343 -12.52 -2.10 10.74
N PRO A 344 -12.99 -1.67 9.55
CA PRO A 344 -13.88 -2.46 8.70
C PRO A 344 -13.12 -3.33 7.69
N TRP A 345 -11.79 -3.26 7.67
CA TRP A 345 -10.98 -3.66 6.53
C TRP A 345 -10.98 -5.17 6.25
N VAL A 346 -10.93 -6.01 7.27
CA VAL A 346 -10.96 -7.48 7.08
C VAL A 346 -12.22 -7.96 6.34
N PRO A 347 -13.45 -7.68 6.80
CA PRO A 347 -14.63 -8.11 6.05
C PRO A 347 -14.72 -7.40 4.68
N LEU A 348 -14.45 -6.09 4.62
CA LEU A 348 -14.55 -5.30 3.38
C LEU A 348 -13.62 -5.81 2.27
N HIS A 349 -12.34 -6.02 2.58
CA HIS A 349 -11.34 -6.48 1.62
C HIS A 349 -11.50 -7.96 1.24
N THR A 350 -12.41 -8.67 1.92
CA THR A 350 -12.78 -10.05 1.55
C THR A 350 -13.95 -10.10 0.59
N GLY A 351 -14.95 -9.22 0.75
CA GLY A 351 -16.18 -9.28 -0.05
C GLY A 351 -16.39 -8.16 -1.06
N GLU A 352 -15.96 -6.93 -0.78
CA GLU A 352 -16.58 -5.74 -1.39
C GLU A 352 -15.60 -4.69 -1.94
N ASP A 353 -14.37 -5.06 -2.27
CA ASP A 353 -13.40 -4.12 -2.85
C ASP A 353 -13.80 -3.63 -4.26
N PHE A 354 -14.30 -4.53 -5.11
CA PHE A 354 -14.57 -4.20 -6.51
C PHE A 354 -15.63 -5.11 -7.14
N LYS A 355 -16.09 -4.73 -8.35
CA LYS A 355 -17.02 -5.54 -9.15
C LYS A 355 -16.28 -6.39 -10.17
N TRP A 356 -16.47 -7.71 -10.10
CA TRP A 356 -15.93 -8.68 -11.06
C TRP A 356 -17.00 -9.69 -11.46
N GLY A 357 -17.13 -9.99 -12.75
CA GLY A 357 -18.12 -10.96 -13.23
C GLY A 357 -19.58 -10.62 -12.86
N GLY A 358 -19.91 -9.35 -12.64
CA GLY A 358 -21.26 -8.89 -12.28
C GLY A 358 -21.60 -8.96 -10.78
N ARG A 359 -20.64 -9.32 -9.91
CA ARG A 359 -20.79 -9.33 -8.44
C ARG A 359 -19.68 -8.56 -7.75
N TYR A 360 -19.88 -8.21 -6.48
CA TYR A 360 -18.78 -7.75 -5.64
C TYR A 360 -17.82 -8.90 -5.32
N VAL A 361 -16.57 -8.55 -5.08
CA VAL A 361 -15.51 -9.48 -4.71
C VAL A 361 -14.42 -8.67 -4.01
N GLY A 362 -13.82 -9.23 -2.96
CA GLY A 362 -12.65 -8.64 -2.30
C GLY A 362 -11.34 -9.04 -2.97
N SER A 363 -10.27 -8.35 -2.59
CA SER A 363 -8.92 -8.60 -3.08
C SER A 363 -8.51 -10.06 -2.89
N TYR A 364 -8.73 -10.62 -1.70
CA TYR A 364 -8.38 -12.01 -1.38
C TYR A 364 -9.18 -13.03 -2.21
N GLU A 365 -10.49 -12.83 -2.37
CA GLU A 365 -11.36 -13.72 -3.15
C GLU A 365 -11.00 -13.67 -4.64
N LEU A 366 -10.73 -12.49 -5.20
CA LEU A 366 -10.36 -12.34 -6.61
C LEU A 366 -9.09 -13.11 -6.94
N GLN A 367 -8.06 -13.00 -6.09
CA GLN A 367 -6.81 -13.70 -6.30
C GLN A 367 -7.03 -15.21 -6.42
N ALA A 368 -7.81 -15.80 -5.52
CA ALA A 368 -8.17 -17.23 -5.56
C ALA A 368 -8.92 -17.60 -6.86
N LEU A 369 -9.92 -16.79 -7.24
CA LEU A 369 -10.71 -17.00 -8.45
C LEU A 369 -9.87 -16.95 -9.73
N LEU A 370 -8.86 -16.10 -9.78
CA LEU A 370 -7.99 -16.00 -10.96
C LEU A 370 -6.94 -17.11 -10.97
N LEU A 371 -6.38 -17.49 -9.82
CA LEU A 371 -5.46 -18.62 -9.71
C LEU A 371 -6.12 -19.94 -10.14
N SER A 372 -7.42 -20.13 -9.85
CA SER A 372 -8.17 -21.32 -10.28
C SER A 372 -8.47 -21.34 -11.80
N GLN A 373 -8.37 -20.19 -12.49
CA GLN A 373 -8.63 -20.09 -13.93
C GLN A 373 -7.39 -20.33 -14.80
N PHE A 374 -6.21 -20.03 -14.27
CA PHE A 374 -4.95 -20.08 -15.01
C PHE A 374 -4.07 -21.21 -14.52
N ASN A 375 -3.06 -21.62 -15.30
CA ASN A 375 -2.06 -22.61 -14.87
C ASN A 375 -0.80 -21.91 -14.34
N VAL A 376 -0.89 -21.38 -13.13
CA VAL A 376 0.16 -20.63 -12.43
C VAL A 376 0.33 -21.19 -11.02
N ASN A 377 1.58 -21.50 -10.66
CA ASN A 377 1.94 -21.89 -9.31
C ASN A 377 2.46 -20.68 -8.54
N VAL A 378 1.98 -20.48 -7.31
CA VAL A 378 2.43 -19.40 -6.44
C VAL A 378 2.66 -19.90 -5.02
N SER A 379 3.49 -19.18 -4.28
CA SER A 379 3.53 -19.23 -2.83
C SER A 379 2.67 -18.09 -2.28
N ILE A 380 1.97 -18.34 -1.19
CA ILE A 380 1.10 -17.36 -0.56
C ILE A 380 1.09 -17.60 0.94
N ASP A 381 1.11 -16.55 1.73
CA ASP A 381 0.71 -16.61 3.12
C ASP A 381 -0.60 -15.83 3.31
N PHE A 382 -1.28 -16.20 4.38
CA PHE A 382 -2.27 -15.35 5.03
C PHE A 382 -1.80 -15.25 6.46
N THR A 383 -1.54 -14.03 6.94
CA THR A 383 -1.05 -13.91 8.31
C THR A 383 -2.06 -14.55 9.27
N PRO A 384 -1.62 -15.34 10.27
CA PRO A 384 -2.54 -16.04 11.15
C PRO A 384 -3.54 -15.13 11.85
N VAL A 385 -3.18 -13.87 12.14
CA VAL A 385 -4.10 -12.84 12.64
C VAL A 385 -5.22 -12.49 11.65
N LEU A 386 -4.97 -12.46 10.33
CA LEU A 386 -6.01 -12.29 9.32
C LEU A 386 -6.94 -13.52 9.30
N LEU A 387 -6.36 -14.72 9.31
CA LEU A 387 -7.11 -15.97 9.38
C LEU A 387 -7.96 -16.05 10.67
N TYR A 388 -7.45 -15.53 11.78
CA TYR A 388 -8.15 -15.52 13.07
C TYR A 388 -9.38 -14.63 13.03
N GLN A 389 -9.26 -13.47 12.39
CA GLN A 389 -10.38 -12.57 12.19
C GLN A 389 -11.43 -13.18 11.24
N TRP A 390 -11.02 -13.92 10.20
CA TRP A 390 -11.96 -14.68 9.37
C TRP A 390 -12.70 -15.78 10.14
N GLU A 391 -11.98 -16.62 10.89
CA GLU A 391 -12.62 -17.64 11.74
C GLU A 391 -13.56 -17.00 12.78
N ALA A 392 -13.22 -15.82 13.31
CA ALA A 392 -14.07 -15.09 14.24
C ALA A 392 -15.37 -14.60 13.57
N LEU A 393 -15.26 -13.99 12.38
CA LEU A 393 -16.43 -13.58 11.58
C LEU A 393 -17.37 -14.76 11.28
N LEU A 394 -16.80 -15.93 10.97
CA LEU A 394 -17.56 -17.16 10.73
C LEU A 394 -18.25 -17.69 12.01
N ALA A 395 -17.58 -17.60 13.16
CA ALA A 395 -18.09 -18.07 14.44
C ALA A 395 -19.16 -17.14 15.04
N GLU A 396 -18.97 -15.83 14.93
CA GLU A 396 -19.87 -14.79 15.43
C GLU A 396 -21.13 -14.64 14.57
N GLY A 397 -20.98 -14.82 13.25
CA GLY A 397 -22.02 -14.53 12.28
C GLY A 397 -22.42 -13.04 12.22
N PRO A 398 -23.37 -12.67 11.34
CA PRO A 398 -23.76 -11.26 11.14
C PRO A 398 -24.28 -10.57 12.40
N GLY A 399 -24.91 -11.31 13.32
CA GLY A 399 -25.46 -10.78 14.56
C GLY A 399 -24.42 -10.60 15.68
N GLY A 400 -23.26 -11.26 15.57
CA GLY A 400 -22.16 -11.13 16.53
C GLY A 400 -21.17 -10.02 16.19
N PHE A 401 -21.09 -9.61 14.91
CA PHE A 401 -20.21 -8.54 14.44
C PHE A 401 -20.61 -7.17 15.03
N LYS A 402 -19.90 -6.75 16.07
CA LYS A 402 -20.09 -5.45 16.74
C LYS A 402 -19.03 -4.47 16.26
N TYR A 403 -19.40 -3.63 15.28
CA TYR A 403 -18.50 -2.63 14.72
C TYR A 403 -18.61 -1.28 15.42
N LEU A 404 -17.47 -0.64 15.69
CA LEU A 404 -17.41 0.73 16.18
C LEU A 404 -17.81 1.70 15.07
N GLY A 405 -19.08 2.13 15.11
CA GLY A 405 -19.63 3.11 14.18
C GLY A 405 -20.51 2.47 13.10
N TYR A 406 -20.44 3.01 11.88
CA TYR A 406 -21.23 2.53 10.75
C TYR A 406 -20.37 1.66 9.84
N TYR A 407 -20.75 0.39 9.69
CA TYR A 407 -20.09 -0.51 8.76
C TYR A 407 -20.48 -0.16 7.32
N PRO A 408 -19.52 0.13 6.42
CA PRO A 408 -19.83 0.61 5.07
C PRO A 408 -20.33 -0.47 4.10
N GLY A 409 -20.08 -1.75 4.39
CA GLY A 409 -20.45 -2.89 3.52
C GLY A 409 -21.69 -3.66 4.00
N ASN A 410 -21.88 -4.85 3.42
CA ASN A 410 -22.89 -5.82 3.82
C ASN A 410 -22.22 -7.02 4.51
N ILE A 411 -22.19 -6.98 5.84
CA ILE A 411 -21.51 -8.01 6.65
C ILE A 411 -21.99 -9.44 6.37
N THR A 412 -23.25 -9.64 5.99
CA THR A 412 -23.74 -10.98 5.64
C THR A 412 -23.07 -11.46 4.35
N TYR A 413 -22.92 -10.57 3.37
CA TYR A 413 -22.23 -10.84 2.13
C TYR A 413 -20.73 -11.10 2.34
N ASP A 414 -20.08 -10.30 3.18
CA ASP A 414 -18.66 -10.44 3.49
C ASP A 414 -18.35 -11.77 4.20
N ILE A 415 -19.19 -12.19 5.15
CA ILE A 415 -19.05 -13.49 5.82
C ILE A 415 -19.21 -14.66 4.82
N GLU A 416 -20.11 -14.52 3.84
CA GLU A 416 -20.19 -15.51 2.75
C GLU A 416 -18.96 -15.48 1.84
N ALA A 417 -18.38 -14.29 1.59
CA ALA A 417 -17.14 -14.14 0.84
C ALA A 417 -15.95 -14.80 1.56
N VAL A 418 -15.85 -14.69 2.89
CA VAL A 418 -14.85 -15.41 3.69
C VAL A 418 -14.94 -16.92 3.43
N LYS A 419 -16.14 -17.51 3.47
CA LYS A 419 -16.33 -18.95 3.21
C LYS A 419 -15.85 -19.33 1.81
N ARG A 420 -16.29 -18.61 0.78
CA ARG A 420 -15.90 -18.87 -0.62
C ARG A 420 -14.39 -18.75 -0.81
N THR A 421 -13.78 -17.73 -0.22
CA THR A 421 -12.34 -17.47 -0.29
C THR A 421 -11.54 -18.62 0.31
N LEU A 422 -11.90 -19.05 1.52
CA LEU A 422 -11.25 -20.17 2.20
C LEU A 422 -11.40 -21.48 1.43
N ASP A 423 -12.60 -21.77 0.92
CA ASP A 423 -12.86 -23.00 0.16
C ASP A 423 -12.02 -23.06 -1.12
N LEU A 424 -11.91 -21.95 -1.86
CA LEU A 424 -11.07 -21.87 -3.06
C LEU A 424 -9.59 -22.06 -2.75
N TYR A 425 -9.06 -21.41 -1.70
CA TYR A 425 -7.65 -21.58 -1.34
C TYR A 425 -7.35 -22.99 -0.81
N ARG A 426 -8.27 -23.62 -0.08
CA ARG A 426 -8.14 -25.04 0.33
C ARG A 426 -8.07 -25.97 -0.88
N GLU A 427 -8.91 -25.75 -1.88
CA GLU A 427 -8.89 -26.52 -3.13
C GLU A 427 -7.55 -26.34 -3.86
N LEU A 428 -7.12 -25.09 -4.07
CA LEU A 428 -5.84 -24.78 -4.72
C LEU A 428 -4.63 -25.36 -3.96
N ALA A 429 -4.66 -25.39 -2.63
CA ALA A 429 -3.62 -25.99 -1.80
C ALA A 429 -3.60 -27.51 -1.94
N ALA A 430 -4.78 -28.15 -1.91
CA ALA A 430 -4.90 -29.59 -2.10
C ALA A 430 -4.45 -30.06 -3.51
N GLU A 431 -4.62 -29.21 -4.52
CA GLU A 431 -4.12 -29.44 -5.88
C GLU A 431 -2.60 -29.25 -6.02
N GLY A 432 -1.94 -28.67 -5.02
CA GLY A 432 -0.52 -28.29 -5.09
C GLY A 432 -0.24 -27.12 -6.04
N ARG A 433 -1.28 -26.36 -6.40
CA ARG A 433 -1.20 -25.13 -7.21
C ARG A 433 -0.69 -23.95 -6.40
N ILE A 434 -0.97 -23.93 -5.10
CA ILE A 434 -0.39 -22.97 -4.16
C ILE A 434 0.40 -23.69 -3.08
N GLU A 435 1.49 -23.08 -2.65
CA GLU A 435 2.15 -23.40 -1.39
C GLU A 435 1.74 -22.37 -0.35
N VAL A 436 1.17 -22.82 0.77
CA VAL A 436 0.79 -21.93 1.87
C VAL A 436 1.96 -21.79 2.85
N LEU A 437 2.50 -20.59 2.97
CA LEU A 437 3.50 -20.21 3.97
C LEU A 437 2.82 -19.88 5.30
N THR A 438 3.53 -20.06 6.40
CA THR A 438 3.09 -19.52 7.71
C THR A 438 3.79 -18.20 8.02
N VAL A 439 3.35 -17.53 9.08
CA VAL A 439 3.88 -16.26 9.59
C VAL A 439 3.78 -16.31 11.11
N PRO A 440 4.66 -15.67 11.91
CA PRO A 440 4.38 -15.53 13.33
C PRO A 440 3.06 -14.78 13.55
N PHE A 441 2.31 -15.18 14.58
CA PHE A 441 0.86 -15.01 14.61
C PHE A 441 0.37 -13.57 14.39
N TYR A 442 0.95 -12.59 15.09
CA TYR A 442 0.55 -11.18 15.02
C TYR A 442 1.53 -10.33 14.20
N HIS A 443 2.33 -10.96 13.32
CA HIS A 443 3.28 -10.28 12.44
C HIS A 443 4.27 -9.35 13.21
N PRO A 444 4.97 -9.86 14.25
CA PRO A 444 5.98 -9.10 15.02
C PRO A 444 7.21 -8.76 14.19
N LEU A 445 7.98 -7.73 14.60
CA LEU A 445 9.29 -7.46 14.01
C LEU A 445 10.36 -8.35 14.63
N GLU A 446 10.50 -9.54 14.06
CA GLU A 446 11.31 -10.62 14.62
C GLU A 446 12.74 -10.18 14.95
N ALA A 447 13.43 -9.45 14.07
CA ALA A 447 14.79 -8.99 14.33
C ALA A 447 14.92 -8.11 15.59
N ILE A 448 14.00 -7.14 15.77
CA ILE A 448 14.03 -6.22 16.93
C ILE A 448 13.67 -6.95 18.21
N GLU A 449 12.65 -7.82 18.18
CA GLU A 449 12.21 -8.55 19.35
C GLU A 449 13.23 -9.59 19.80
N TYR A 450 13.90 -10.24 18.84
CA TYR A 450 15.02 -11.12 19.12
C TYR A 450 16.14 -10.37 19.86
N ASP A 451 16.51 -9.18 19.38
CA ASP A 451 17.54 -8.33 19.99
C ASP A 451 17.14 -7.79 21.37
N ASN A 452 15.84 -7.61 21.62
CA ASN A 452 15.31 -7.29 22.93
C ASN A 452 15.32 -8.48 23.91
N GLY A 453 15.70 -9.68 23.44
CA GLY A 453 15.72 -10.91 24.23
C GLY A 453 14.36 -11.59 24.35
N TRP A 454 13.46 -11.37 23.40
CA TRP A 454 12.08 -11.89 23.41
C TRP A 454 11.91 -13.11 22.47
N ALA A 455 12.99 -13.87 22.27
CA ALA A 455 13.02 -15.05 21.39
C ALA A 455 11.93 -16.10 21.73
N ASP A 456 11.60 -16.29 23.01
CA ASP A 456 10.54 -17.20 23.43
C ASP A 456 9.14 -16.73 23.00
N ASP A 457 8.89 -15.41 22.92
CA ASP A 457 7.63 -14.86 22.41
C ASP A 457 7.51 -15.12 20.91
N LEU A 458 8.61 -14.89 20.17
CA LEU A 458 8.69 -15.21 18.74
C LEU A 458 8.45 -16.70 18.47
N LEU A 459 9.08 -17.59 19.25
CA LEU A 459 8.85 -19.04 19.13
C LEU A 459 7.38 -19.41 19.39
N ALA A 460 6.76 -18.84 20.43
CA ALA A 460 5.34 -19.07 20.70
C ALA A 460 4.47 -18.58 19.54
N GLN A 461 4.73 -17.38 19.01
CA GLN A 461 3.99 -16.81 17.88
C GLN A 461 4.19 -17.61 16.58
N LEU A 462 5.39 -18.14 16.31
CA LEU A 462 5.67 -19.03 15.17
C LEU A 462 4.88 -20.34 15.28
N LEU A 463 4.87 -20.97 16.45
CA LEU A 463 4.12 -22.21 16.70
C LEU A 463 2.60 -21.97 16.60
N MET A 464 2.11 -20.87 17.16
CA MET A 464 0.70 -20.46 17.01
C MET A 464 0.34 -20.22 15.54
N GLY A 465 1.24 -19.59 14.79
CA GLY A 465 1.05 -19.32 13.37
C GLY A 465 0.92 -20.59 12.55
N LYS A 466 1.84 -21.55 12.75
CA LYS A 466 1.78 -22.87 12.11
C LYS A 466 0.50 -23.61 12.40
N GLU A 467 0.08 -23.63 13.67
CA GLU A 467 -1.15 -24.29 14.08
C GLU A 467 -2.37 -23.66 13.39
N MET A 468 -2.40 -22.34 13.27
CA MET A 468 -3.49 -21.65 12.59
C MET A 468 -3.52 -21.91 11.09
N THR A 469 -2.35 -21.88 10.43
CA THR A 469 -2.22 -22.27 9.01
C THR A 469 -2.72 -23.70 8.79
N TYR A 470 -2.32 -24.64 9.66
CA TYR A 470 -2.74 -26.04 9.60
C TYR A 470 -4.25 -26.18 9.83
N ARG A 471 -4.80 -25.52 10.85
CA ARG A 471 -6.24 -25.54 11.15
C ARG A 471 -7.07 -25.05 9.97
N VAL A 472 -6.67 -23.94 9.34
CA VAL A 472 -7.47 -23.32 8.28
C VAL A 472 -7.31 -24.05 6.95
N PHE A 473 -6.09 -24.39 6.54
CA PHE A 473 -5.81 -24.93 5.20
C PHE A 473 -5.51 -26.45 5.18
N GLY A 474 -5.28 -27.08 6.33
CA GLY A 474 -4.80 -28.46 6.39
C GLY A 474 -3.33 -28.62 5.98
N VAL A 475 -2.60 -27.51 5.85
CA VAL A 475 -1.21 -27.47 5.38
C VAL A 475 -0.26 -27.35 6.56
N ASN A 476 0.65 -28.31 6.69
CA ASN A 476 1.78 -28.19 7.63
C ASN A 476 2.91 -27.39 6.94
N ALA A 477 2.89 -26.07 7.12
CA ALA A 477 3.84 -25.17 6.47
C ALA A 477 5.28 -25.45 6.89
N SER A 478 6.18 -25.52 5.90
CA SER A 478 7.64 -25.66 6.08
C SER A 478 8.39 -24.35 5.88
N CYS A 479 7.80 -23.41 5.13
CA CYS A 479 8.35 -22.07 4.90
C CYS A 479 7.58 -21.02 5.71
N VAL A 480 8.28 -19.94 6.04
CA VAL A 480 7.75 -18.77 6.73
C VAL A 480 7.92 -17.51 5.88
N TRP A 481 6.93 -16.62 5.92
CA TRP A 481 7.16 -15.22 5.56
C TRP A 481 7.70 -14.52 6.80
N THR A 482 8.97 -14.10 6.76
CA THR A 482 9.57 -13.23 7.78
C THR A 482 8.87 -11.87 7.69
N PRO A 483 8.14 -11.42 8.72
CA PRO A 483 7.46 -10.12 8.72
C PRO A 483 8.39 -8.99 8.27
N GLU A 484 7.97 -8.24 7.24
CA GLU A 484 8.76 -7.14 6.64
C GLU A 484 10.12 -7.57 6.05
N MET A 485 10.34 -8.87 5.92
CA MET A 485 11.66 -9.48 5.72
C MET A 485 12.69 -8.98 6.75
N ALA A 486 12.24 -8.57 7.95
CA ALA A 486 13.09 -8.08 9.03
C ALA A 486 13.84 -9.26 9.68
N PHE A 487 15.09 -9.44 9.28
CA PHE A 487 15.86 -10.64 9.57
C PHE A 487 17.20 -10.33 10.22
N ASN A 488 17.58 -11.15 11.21
CA ASN A 488 18.94 -11.28 11.71
C ASN A 488 19.31 -12.77 11.81
N MET A 489 20.61 -13.08 11.95
CA MET A 489 21.08 -14.46 12.01
C MET A 489 20.55 -15.25 13.23
N GLY A 490 20.05 -14.56 14.26
CA GLY A 490 19.40 -15.18 15.41
C GLY A 490 18.12 -15.94 15.03
N LEU A 491 17.44 -15.56 13.95
CA LEU A 491 16.19 -16.22 13.55
C LEU A 491 16.41 -17.62 12.93
N VAL A 492 17.63 -17.97 12.51
CA VAL A 492 17.93 -19.27 11.88
C VAL A 492 17.59 -20.44 12.82
N HIS A 493 18.06 -20.39 14.07
CA HIS A 493 17.75 -21.45 15.04
C HIS A 493 16.28 -21.42 15.46
N LEU A 494 15.67 -20.24 15.62
CA LEU A 494 14.25 -20.12 16.00
C LEU A 494 13.33 -20.74 14.95
N TYR A 495 13.60 -20.49 13.67
CA TYR A 495 12.85 -21.12 12.59
C TYR A 495 13.02 -22.65 12.62
N GLN A 496 14.23 -23.16 12.81
CA GLN A 496 14.44 -24.60 12.94
C GLN A 496 13.71 -25.19 14.15
N GLU A 497 13.71 -24.53 15.30
CA GLU A 497 13.02 -24.96 16.51
C GLU A 497 11.50 -24.99 16.30
N ALA A 498 10.96 -24.02 15.57
CA ALA A 498 9.57 -24.02 15.12
C ALA A 498 9.29 -25.06 14.01
N GLY A 499 10.30 -25.78 13.50
CA GLY A 499 10.18 -26.76 12.42
C GLY A 499 9.93 -26.12 11.05
N LEU A 500 10.49 -24.94 10.81
CA LEU A 500 10.48 -24.18 9.56
C LEU A 500 11.90 -24.18 8.98
N ASN A 501 12.01 -24.35 7.66
CA ASN A 501 13.30 -24.53 6.99
C ASN A 501 13.51 -23.59 5.80
N CYS A 502 12.60 -22.66 5.54
CA CYS A 502 12.74 -21.70 4.46
C CYS A 502 12.08 -20.36 4.75
N THR A 503 12.63 -19.29 4.15
CA THR A 503 12.04 -17.94 4.13
C THR A 503 12.35 -17.23 2.81
N VAL A 504 11.79 -16.04 2.63
CA VAL A 504 12.03 -15.12 1.51
C VAL A 504 12.54 -13.80 2.07
N LEU A 505 13.63 -13.29 1.49
CA LEU A 505 14.32 -12.07 1.93
C LEU A 505 14.56 -11.13 0.74
N ASP A 506 14.96 -9.88 1.02
CA ASP A 506 15.18 -8.85 0.00
C ASP A 506 16.61 -8.88 -0.55
N ALA A 507 16.78 -8.95 -1.88
CA ALA A 507 18.11 -9.08 -2.45
C ALA A 507 18.98 -7.85 -2.15
N GLN A 508 18.41 -6.64 -2.28
CA GLN A 508 19.13 -5.40 -2.06
C GLN A 508 19.53 -5.22 -0.59
N ALA A 509 18.68 -5.63 0.34
CA ALA A 509 18.94 -5.51 1.77
C ALA A 509 20.08 -6.40 2.26
N PHE A 510 20.17 -7.64 1.76
CA PHE A 510 20.99 -8.68 2.39
C PHE A 510 22.21 -9.10 1.57
N LEU A 511 22.07 -9.32 0.26
CA LEU A 511 23.13 -9.92 -0.56
C LEU A 511 24.41 -9.07 -0.71
N PRO A 512 24.37 -7.72 -0.78
CA PRO A 512 25.58 -6.91 -0.92
C PRO A 512 26.58 -7.04 0.23
N SER A 513 26.10 -7.39 1.42
CA SER A 513 26.93 -7.52 2.64
C SER A 513 27.02 -8.95 3.14
N ALA A 514 26.54 -9.92 2.36
CA ALA A 514 26.55 -11.33 2.74
C ALA A 514 27.96 -11.93 2.70
N THR A 515 28.21 -12.92 3.57
CA THR A 515 29.45 -13.71 3.55
C THR A 515 29.22 -15.03 2.82
N TYR A 516 29.79 -15.16 1.61
CA TYR A 516 29.60 -16.31 0.72
C TYR A 516 30.61 -17.43 1.01
N ILE A 517 30.10 -18.65 1.21
CA ILE A 517 30.91 -19.87 1.27
C ILE A 517 31.22 -20.37 -0.16
N ASN A 518 30.22 -20.32 -1.03
CA ASN A 518 30.33 -20.68 -2.44
C ASN A 518 29.49 -19.72 -3.30
N GLY A 519 29.72 -19.76 -4.61
CA GLY A 519 29.06 -18.86 -5.54
C GLY A 519 29.49 -17.40 -5.38
N SER A 520 28.59 -16.49 -5.75
CA SER A 520 28.76 -15.04 -5.65
C SER A 520 27.39 -14.39 -5.52
N GLN A 521 27.34 -13.09 -5.21
CA GLN A 521 26.11 -12.31 -5.20
C GLN A 521 25.26 -12.55 -6.44
N ASN A 522 24.11 -13.18 -6.24
CA ASN A 522 23.16 -13.49 -7.28
C ASN A 522 21.76 -13.66 -6.66
N PRO A 523 20.79 -12.77 -6.96
CA PRO A 523 19.42 -12.93 -6.45
C PRO A 523 18.69 -14.11 -7.09
N TYR A 524 19.20 -14.66 -8.19
CA TYR A 524 18.49 -15.63 -9.03
C TYR A 524 18.74 -17.09 -8.68
N VAL A 525 19.14 -17.38 -7.44
CA VAL A 525 19.38 -18.74 -6.94
C VAL A 525 18.89 -18.87 -5.50
N PRO A 526 18.44 -20.06 -5.07
CA PRO A 526 18.21 -20.33 -3.65
C PRO A 526 19.53 -20.33 -2.86
N TYR A 527 19.48 -19.92 -1.60
CA TYR A 527 20.61 -19.95 -0.67
C TYR A 527 20.33 -20.89 0.49
N VAL A 528 21.41 -21.49 1.02
CA VAL A 528 21.51 -22.04 2.36
C VAL A 528 22.09 -20.94 3.23
N VAL A 529 21.35 -20.52 4.26
CA VAL A 529 21.80 -19.56 5.27
C VAL A 529 22.12 -20.34 6.52
N GLU A 530 23.39 -20.45 6.85
CA GLU A 530 23.91 -21.23 7.98
C GLU A 530 24.37 -20.30 9.11
N ASP A 531 23.99 -20.58 10.36
CA ASP A 531 24.47 -19.82 11.52
C ASP A 531 25.83 -20.36 12.03
N SER A 532 26.36 -19.75 13.10
CA SER A 532 27.64 -20.17 13.68
C SER A 532 27.60 -21.52 14.41
N GLU A 533 26.41 -22.05 14.69
CA GLU A 533 26.19 -23.33 15.39
C GLU A 533 25.91 -24.49 14.42
N GLY A 534 25.79 -24.20 13.11
CA GLY A 534 25.52 -25.17 12.06
C GLY A 534 24.03 -25.41 11.80
N HIS A 535 23.14 -24.63 12.41
CA HIS A 535 21.74 -24.59 11.99
C HIS A 535 21.66 -23.88 10.64
N TYR A 536 20.66 -24.24 9.84
CA TYR A 536 20.47 -23.62 8.55
C TYR A 536 19.00 -23.53 8.13
N ILE A 537 18.71 -22.54 7.29
CA ILE A 537 17.45 -22.42 6.55
C ILE A 537 17.76 -22.19 5.07
N TYR A 538 16.78 -22.39 4.21
CA TYR A 538 16.84 -21.96 2.82
C TYR A 538 16.26 -20.56 2.67
N ALA A 539 16.92 -19.68 1.93
CA ALA A 539 16.40 -18.35 1.62
C ALA A 539 16.32 -18.15 0.11
N LEU A 540 15.19 -17.62 -0.36
CA LEU A 540 15.04 -17.07 -1.69
C LEU A 540 15.11 -15.54 -1.59
N PHE A 541 15.76 -14.90 -2.55
CA PHE A 541 15.91 -13.44 -2.54
C PHE A 541 15.04 -12.79 -3.62
N ARG A 542 14.18 -11.87 -3.18
CA ARG A 542 13.31 -11.03 -4.00
C ARG A 542 14.11 -10.30 -5.07
N ASP A 543 13.67 -10.36 -6.33
CA ASP A 543 14.12 -9.44 -7.38
C ASP A 543 13.47 -8.09 -7.12
N ASP A 544 14.26 -7.14 -6.60
CA ASP A 544 13.75 -5.84 -6.14
C ASP A 544 13.09 -5.06 -7.29
N ASP A 545 13.72 -5.05 -8.46
CA ASP A 545 13.27 -4.32 -9.65
C ASP A 545 11.92 -4.88 -10.14
N LEU A 546 11.84 -6.20 -10.34
CA LEU A 546 10.61 -6.82 -10.82
C LEU A 546 9.51 -6.76 -9.77
N SER A 547 9.84 -6.97 -8.50
CA SER A 547 8.84 -6.92 -7.42
C SER A 547 8.27 -5.52 -7.27
N ASN A 548 9.09 -4.47 -7.28
CA ASN A 548 8.61 -3.08 -7.22
C ASN A 548 7.80 -2.70 -8.48
N LEU A 549 8.23 -3.15 -9.66
CA LEU A 549 7.45 -2.98 -10.89
C LEU A 549 6.08 -3.62 -10.76
N PHE A 550 6.03 -4.86 -10.24
CA PHE A 550 4.83 -5.63 -10.00
C PHE A 550 3.92 -4.92 -8.99
N SER A 551 4.44 -4.51 -7.83
CA SER A 551 3.67 -3.90 -6.75
C SER A 551 3.10 -2.52 -7.08
N PHE A 552 3.90 -1.65 -7.70
CA PHE A 552 3.61 -0.21 -7.73
C PHE A 552 3.33 0.35 -9.12
N TYR A 553 3.67 -0.37 -10.18
CA TYR A 553 3.55 0.17 -11.55
C TYR A 553 2.59 -0.63 -12.42
N LEU A 554 2.71 -1.97 -12.48
CA LEU A 554 1.92 -2.78 -13.42
C LEU A 554 0.41 -2.57 -13.25
N PHE A 555 -0.08 -2.42 -12.02
CA PHE A 555 -1.50 -2.23 -11.74
C PHE A 555 -2.02 -0.80 -11.97
N THR A 556 -1.16 0.13 -12.37
CA THR A 556 -1.53 1.52 -12.69
C THR A 556 -1.76 1.75 -14.18
N LEU A 557 -1.35 0.79 -15.02
CA LEU A 557 -1.09 1.03 -16.44
C LEU A 557 -2.33 1.12 -17.34
N SER A 558 -3.55 0.87 -16.84
CA SER A 558 -4.84 0.95 -17.57
C SER A 558 -4.94 0.17 -18.90
N ASP A 559 -3.84 -0.39 -19.43
CA ASP A 559 -3.71 -1.20 -20.63
C ASP A 559 -3.13 -2.59 -20.24
N PRO A 560 -4.01 -3.60 -20.10
CA PRO A 560 -3.62 -4.98 -19.83
C PRO A 560 -2.58 -5.55 -20.79
N ASN A 561 -2.53 -5.11 -22.05
CA ASN A 561 -1.54 -5.63 -23.01
C ASN A 561 -0.14 -5.10 -22.71
N LEU A 562 -0.03 -3.85 -22.25
CA LEU A 562 1.23 -3.28 -21.83
C LEU A 562 1.75 -3.97 -20.56
N VAL A 563 0.86 -4.28 -19.61
CA VAL A 563 1.20 -5.06 -18.40
C VAL A 563 1.85 -6.40 -18.77
N LYS A 564 1.18 -7.17 -19.65
CA LYS A 564 1.72 -8.45 -20.14
C LYS A 564 3.05 -8.28 -20.86
N GLN A 565 3.15 -7.27 -21.72
CA GLN A 565 4.36 -7.00 -22.48
C GLN A 565 5.54 -6.75 -21.55
N LEU A 566 5.40 -5.85 -20.57
CA LEU A 566 6.48 -5.48 -19.66
C LEU A 566 6.95 -6.67 -18.83
N LEU A 567 6.02 -7.44 -18.26
CA LEU A 567 6.34 -8.64 -17.46
C LEU A 567 7.08 -9.70 -18.29
N ILE A 568 6.53 -10.08 -19.44
CA ILE A 568 7.09 -11.16 -20.27
C ILE A 568 8.45 -10.73 -20.86
N GLN A 569 8.61 -9.47 -21.27
CA GLN A 569 9.89 -8.98 -21.77
C GLN A 569 10.94 -8.80 -20.67
N TYR A 570 10.55 -8.50 -19.44
CA TYR A 570 11.46 -8.50 -18.29
C TYR A 570 12.02 -9.92 -18.07
N LEU A 571 11.15 -10.92 -17.96
CA LEU A 571 11.53 -12.32 -17.75
C LEU A 571 12.38 -12.86 -18.91
N ALA A 572 12.09 -12.45 -20.14
CA ALA A 572 12.92 -12.81 -21.29
C ALA A 572 14.34 -12.24 -21.20
N LYS A 573 14.52 -11.01 -20.70
CA LYS A 573 15.86 -10.44 -20.46
C LYS A 573 16.61 -11.22 -19.40
N VAL A 574 15.94 -11.63 -18.32
CA VAL A 574 16.55 -12.49 -17.30
C VAL A 574 16.96 -13.82 -17.91
N TYR A 575 16.07 -14.50 -18.65
CA TYR A 575 16.37 -15.75 -19.33
C TYR A 575 17.57 -15.61 -20.29
N MET A 576 17.65 -14.52 -21.06
CA MET A 576 18.77 -14.28 -21.97
C MET A 576 20.11 -14.20 -21.25
N LYS A 577 20.12 -13.61 -20.04
CA LYS A 577 21.32 -13.40 -19.20
C LYS A 577 21.68 -14.65 -18.40
N GLN A 578 20.69 -15.32 -17.80
CA GLN A 578 20.86 -16.46 -16.91
C GLN A 578 19.68 -17.45 -17.10
N PRO A 579 19.77 -18.38 -18.07
CA PRO A 579 18.82 -19.49 -18.16
C PRO A 579 18.84 -20.33 -16.87
N GLY A 580 17.68 -20.77 -16.38
CA GLY A 580 17.57 -21.46 -15.09
C GLY A 580 17.62 -20.55 -13.87
N ALA A 581 17.48 -19.23 -14.06
CA ALA A 581 17.32 -18.30 -12.95
C ALA A 581 16.02 -18.57 -12.17
N VAL A 582 16.08 -18.44 -10.85
CA VAL A 582 14.92 -18.35 -9.95
C VAL A 582 14.61 -16.87 -9.73
N VAL A 583 13.60 -16.35 -10.41
CA VAL A 583 13.17 -14.95 -10.28
C VAL A 583 12.07 -14.89 -9.23
N VAL A 584 12.33 -14.22 -8.11
CA VAL A 584 11.39 -14.13 -6.99
C VAL A 584 10.68 -12.80 -7.03
N VAL A 585 9.35 -12.83 -7.07
CA VAL A 585 8.48 -11.66 -6.93
C VAL A 585 7.77 -11.77 -5.60
N ALA A 586 8.12 -10.92 -4.64
CA ALA A 586 7.57 -10.95 -3.28
C ALA A 586 7.03 -9.56 -2.90
N LEU A 587 5.79 -9.53 -2.40
CA LEU A 587 5.04 -8.31 -2.15
C LEU A 587 3.80 -8.54 -1.29
N ASP A 588 3.29 -7.46 -0.69
CA ASP A 588 1.93 -7.43 -0.16
C ASP A 588 0.93 -7.67 -1.28
N GLY A 589 0.04 -8.63 -1.08
CA GLY A 589 -0.82 -9.16 -2.14
C GLY A 589 -2.09 -8.34 -2.37
N GLU A 590 -2.67 -7.78 -1.33
CA GLU A 590 -3.87 -6.97 -1.44
C GLU A 590 -3.56 -5.53 -1.91
N ASN A 591 -2.39 -5.00 -1.55
CA ASN A 591 -2.02 -3.61 -1.80
C ASN A 591 -2.18 -3.16 -3.26
N PRO A 592 -1.63 -3.87 -4.28
CA PRO A 592 -1.76 -3.42 -5.65
C PRO A 592 -3.21 -3.40 -6.16
N LEU A 593 -4.08 -4.25 -5.60
CA LEU A 593 -5.50 -4.34 -5.94
C LEU A 593 -6.31 -3.24 -5.24
N ILE A 594 -6.11 -3.05 -3.93
CA ILE A 594 -6.83 -2.06 -3.13
C ILE A 594 -6.48 -0.64 -3.58
N PHE A 595 -5.18 -0.36 -3.78
CA PHE A 595 -4.72 0.98 -4.19
C PHE A 595 -5.13 1.33 -5.62
N ASN A 596 -5.43 0.34 -6.46
CA ASN A 596 -5.80 0.54 -7.86
C ASN A 596 -7.10 -0.20 -8.23
N SER A 597 -8.17 -0.02 -7.46
CA SER A 597 -9.42 -0.81 -7.60
C SER A 597 -10.09 -0.76 -8.98
N MET A 598 -9.80 0.25 -9.82
CA MET A 598 -10.32 0.35 -11.20
C MET A 598 -9.61 -0.55 -12.20
N THR A 599 -8.30 -0.72 -12.06
CA THR A 599 -7.40 -1.38 -13.03
C THR A 599 -6.87 -2.71 -12.48
N GLY A 600 -6.64 -2.76 -11.17
CA GLY A 600 -6.15 -3.88 -10.37
C GLY A 600 -6.67 -5.25 -10.83
N PRO A 601 -7.99 -5.48 -10.83
CA PRO A 601 -8.56 -6.77 -11.23
C PRO A 601 -8.25 -7.19 -12.67
N ARG A 602 -8.26 -6.23 -13.61
CA ARG A 602 -8.00 -6.50 -15.03
C ARG A 602 -6.52 -6.79 -15.26
N ASP A 603 -5.65 -6.08 -14.55
CA ASP A 603 -4.20 -6.23 -14.68
C ASP A 603 -3.72 -7.53 -14.01
N LEU A 604 -4.31 -7.95 -12.87
CA LEU A 604 -4.03 -9.26 -12.27
C LEU A 604 -4.42 -10.40 -13.22
N TYR A 605 -5.62 -10.31 -13.81
CA TYR A 605 -6.07 -11.27 -14.84
C TYR A 605 -5.05 -11.32 -15.99
N ALA A 606 -4.61 -10.15 -16.47
CA ALA A 606 -3.66 -10.05 -17.58
C ALA A 606 -2.32 -10.72 -17.25
N ILE A 607 -1.82 -10.51 -16.04
CA ILE A 607 -0.58 -11.12 -15.54
C ILE A 607 -0.70 -12.64 -15.53
N TYR A 608 -1.70 -13.21 -14.87
CA TYR A 608 -1.86 -14.66 -14.80
C TYR A 608 -2.15 -15.30 -16.16
N GLU A 609 -2.90 -14.62 -17.02
CA GLU A 609 -3.12 -15.05 -18.40
C GLU A 609 -1.80 -15.13 -19.17
N ALA A 610 -0.95 -14.10 -19.10
CA ALA A 610 0.34 -14.12 -19.77
C ALA A 610 1.29 -15.19 -19.20
N LEU A 611 1.38 -15.33 -17.88
CA LEU A 611 2.21 -16.37 -17.26
C LEU A 611 1.75 -17.77 -17.68
N SER A 612 0.45 -18.02 -17.71
CA SER A 612 -0.12 -19.28 -18.18
C SER A 612 0.15 -19.53 -19.68
N GLN A 613 0.11 -18.48 -20.52
CA GLN A 613 0.35 -18.58 -21.96
C GLN A 613 1.82 -18.83 -22.33
N TYR A 614 2.76 -18.30 -21.56
CA TYR A 614 4.20 -18.44 -21.81
C TYR A 614 4.86 -19.57 -21.01
N SER A 615 4.12 -20.23 -20.13
CA SER A 615 4.58 -21.42 -19.41
C SER A 615 5.02 -22.53 -20.38
N GLY A 616 6.21 -23.11 -20.15
CA GLY A 616 6.77 -24.20 -20.95
C GLY A 616 8.27 -24.07 -21.17
N LYS A 617 8.70 -23.88 -22.43
CA LYS A 617 10.09 -24.10 -22.87
C LYS A 617 11.13 -23.19 -22.21
N TRP A 618 10.76 -21.98 -21.81
CA TRP A 618 11.71 -20.98 -21.31
C TRP A 618 11.26 -20.29 -20.02
N LEU A 619 10.00 -20.44 -19.62
CA LEU A 619 9.42 -19.88 -18.42
C LEU A 619 8.55 -20.95 -17.76
N VAL A 620 8.69 -21.12 -16.45
CA VAL A 620 7.78 -21.90 -15.60
C VAL A 620 7.46 -21.08 -14.36
N THR A 621 6.31 -21.37 -13.73
CA THR A 621 5.98 -20.83 -12.41
C THR A 621 6.18 -21.93 -11.38
N GLN A 622 6.78 -21.60 -10.25
CA GLN A 622 7.08 -22.54 -9.18
C GLN A 622 6.76 -21.91 -7.83
N THR A 623 6.41 -22.75 -6.85
CA THR A 623 6.38 -22.33 -5.45
C THR A 623 7.81 -22.22 -4.90
N VAL A 624 7.98 -21.61 -3.72
CA VAL A 624 9.26 -21.48 -3.00
C VAL A 624 9.91 -22.85 -2.82
N SER A 625 9.19 -23.83 -2.25
CA SER A 625 9.73 -25.18 -2.06
C SER A 625 10.07 -25.89 -3.36
N GLN A 626 9.29 -25.70 -4.43
CA GLN A 626 9.58 -26.27 -5.75
C GLN A 626 10.88 -25.70 -6.33
N ALA A 627 11.09 -24.38 -6.22
CA ALA A 627 12.31 -23.73 -6.68
C ALA A 627 13.53 -24.20 -5.87
N ILE A 628 13.42 -24.26 -4.54
CA ILE A 628 14.46 -24.82 -3.66
C ILE A 628 14.80 -26.26 -4.06
N ALA A 629 13.81 -27.11 -4.30
CA ALA A 629 14.03 -28.52 -4.62
C ALA A 629 14.70 -28.74 -5.99
N THR A 630 14.41 -27.89 -6.97
CA THR A 630 14.81 -28.10 -8.37
C THR A 630 16.06 -27.34 -8.80
N HIS A 631 16.53 -26.36 -8.02
CA HIS A 631 17.67 -25.51 -8.37
C HIS A 631 18.92 -25.78 -7.52
N THR A 632 20.07 -25.44 -8.11
CA THR A 632 21.35 -25.42 -7.40
C THR A 632 21.33 -24.31 -6.36
N LYS A 633 21.87 -24.60 -5.18
CA LYS A 633 21.85 -23.70 -4.03
C LYS A 633 23.23 -23.13 -3.79
N TYR A 634 23.31 -21.86 -3.42
CA TYR A 634 24.53 -21.27 -2.86
C TYR A 634 24.47 -21.29 -1.34
N ALA A 635 25.58 -21.00 -0.67
CA ALA A 635 25.67 -21.01 0.79
C ALA A 635 26.31 -19.74 1.34
N VAL A 636 25.72 -19.20 2.41
CA VAL A 636 26.16 -18.00 3.13
C VAL A 636 26.13 -18.25 4.63
N THR A 637 27.06 -17.67 5.39
CA THR A 637 27.12 -17.81 6.86
C THR A 637 26.80 -16.54 7.63
N ASN A 638 26.58 -15.42 6.94
CA ASN A 638 26.28 -14.15 7.57
C ASN A 638 25.48 -13.29 6.59
N LEU A 639 24.30 -12.88 7.03
CA LEU A 639 23.49 -11.83 6.43
C LEU A 639 23.46 -10.63 7.38
N PRO A 640 23.48 -9.39 6.87
CA PRO A 640 23.32 -8.22 7.72
C PRO A 640 21.93 -8.25 8.39
N GLU A 641 21.81 -7.61 9.55
CA GLU A 641 20.50 -7.31 10.12
C GLU A 641 19.84 -6.18 9.32
N SER A 642 18.69 -6.48 8.72
CA SER A 642 17.99 -5.54 7.83
C SER A 642 16.54 -5.96 7.61
N SER A 643 15.85 -5.25 6.72
CA SER A 643 14.51 -5.59 6.22
C SER A 643 14.39 -5.21 4.74
N TRP A 644 13.27 -5.50 4.11
CA TRP A 644 12.98 -5.02 2.75
C TRP A 644 12.88 -3.48 2.62
N ALA A 645 12.86 -2.75 3.74
CA ALA A 645 13.01 -1.30 3.78
C ALA A 645 14.50 -0.86 3.85
N LEU A 646 15.43 -1.80 3.65
CA LEU A 646 16.89 -1.65 3.68
C LEU A 646 17.48 -1.31 5.06
N ASN A 647 16.65 -1.27 6.11
CA ASN A 647 17.02 -1.04 7.52
C ASN A 647 15.77 -1.18 8.41
N LEU A 648 15.95 -1.14 9.73
CA LEU A 648 14.87 -1.24 10.72
C LEU A 648 14.29 0.12 11.20
N ASN A 649 14.73 1.25 10.64
CA ASN A 649 14.31 2.58 11.10
C ASN A 649 12.82 2.87 10.86
N ASN A 650 12.19 2.18 9.91
CA ASN A 650 10.75 2.29 9.70
C ASN A 650 9.92 1.83 10.90
N TRP A 651 10.53 1.11 11.85
CA TRP A 651 9.88 0.67 13.09
C TRP A 651 10.60 1.19 14.36
N ASN A 652 11.87 1.59 14.24
CA ASN A 652 12.63 2.13 15.37
C ASN A 652 13.61 3.25 14.96
N ASN A 653 13.11 4.47 14.73
CA ASN A 653 13.91 5.66 14.35
C ASN A 653 13.97 6.74 15.44
N GLY A 654 13.56 6.45 16.67
CA GLY A 654 13.51 7.43 17.76
C GLY A 654 12.36 8.44 17.68
N TYR A 655 11.37 8.24 16.79
CA TYR A 655 10.13 9.03 16.83
C TYR A 655 9.41 8.84 18.18
N PRO A 656 8.95 9.91 18.87
CA PRO A 656 8.36 9.79 20.20
C PRO A 656 7.19 8.81 20.31
N GLY A 657 6.35 8.70 19.27
CA GLY A 657 5.25 7.74 19.25
C GLY A 657 5.74 6.28 19.24
N LYS A 658 6.77 5.96 18.45
CA LYS A 658 7.35 4.61 18.41
C LYS A 658 8.06 4.26 19.71
N ILE A 659 8.78 5.22 20.30
CA ILE A 659 9.40 5.05 21.63
C ILE A 659 8.33 4.76 22.69
N ALA A 660 7.21 5.47 22.66
CA ALA A 660 6.11 5.26 23.59
C ALA A 660 5.52 3.84 23.45
N ILE A 661 5.33 3.36 22.22
CA ILE A 661 4.86 1.99 21.94
C ILE A 661 5.84 0.96 22.50
N TRP A 662 7.11 0.99 22.08
CA TRP A 662 8.12 0.02 22.54
C TRP A 662 8.26 0.01 24.06
N ARG A 663 8.22 1.18 24.70
CA ARG A 663 8.26 1.29 26.17
C ARG A 663 7.02 0.71 26.84
N ALA A 664 5.82 0.93 26.28
CA ALA A 664 4.58 0.39 26.82
C ALA A 664 4.55 -1.14 26.72
N VAL A 665 4.91 -1.69 25.56
CA VAL A 665 5.00 -3.14 25.32
C VAL A 665 6.02 -3.78 26.26
N ALA A 666 7.24 -3.21 26.35
CA ALA A 666 8.27 -3.73 27.25
C ALA A 666 7.83 -3.71 28.73
N LEU A 667 7.17 -2.64 29.18
CA LEU A 667 6.67 -2.55 30.56
C LEU A 667 5.55 -3.56 30.84
N ALA A 668 4.61 -3.72 29.90
CA ALA A 668 3.54 -4.71 30.03
C ALA A 668 4.10 -6.14 30.08
N ARG A 669 5.06 -6.45 29.20
CA ARG A 669 5.77 -7.74 29.19
C ARG A 669 6.48 -8.02 30.51
N GLU A 670 7.23 -7.04 31.02
CA GLU A 670 7.98 -7.14 32.28
C GLU A 670 7.08 -7.55 33.46
N TYR A 671 5.94 -6.87 33.62
CA TYR A 671 4.97 -7.17 34.67
C TYR A 671 4.22 -8.49 34.41
N LEU A 672 3.91 -8.80 33.15
CA LEU A 672 3.23 -10.04 32.77
C LEU A 672 4.10 -11.28 33.04
N VAL A 673 5.41 -11.22 32.75
CA VAL A 673 6.35 -12.29 33.08
C VAL A 673 6.36 -12.54 34.59
N ALA A 674 6.52 -11.48 35.39
CA ALA A 674 6.55 -11.58 36.84
C ALA A 674 5.23 -12.08 37.43
N PHE A 675 4.10 -11.62 36.89
CA PHE A 675 2.77 -12.06 37.30
C PHE A 675 2.50 -13.53 36.91
N THR A 676 2.94 -13.93 35.73
CA THR A 676 2.89 -15.32 35.27
C THR A 676 3.67 -16.23 36.22
N LYS A 677 4.89 -15.83 36.60
CA LYS A 677 5.72 -16.56 37.57
C LYS A 677 5.07 -16.60 38.96
N ALA A 678 4.47 -15.51 39.42
CA ALA A 678 3.72 -15.44 40.68
C ALA A 678 2.60 -16.48 40.74
N LEU A 679 1.91 -16.71 39.62
CA LEU A 679 0.83 -17.70 39.50
C LEU A 679 1.33 -19.12 39.17
N GLY A 680 2.65 -19.31 38.99
CA GLY A 680 3.25 -20.60 38.61
C GLY A 680 2.99 -20.99 37.15
N GLY A 681 2.69 -20.02 36.29
CA GLY A 681 2.54 -20.23 34.85
C GLY A 681 3.89 -20.28 34.12
N ARG A 682 3.84 -20.66 32.84
CA ARG A 682 4.99 -20.65 31.92
C ARG A 682 5.04 -19.31 31.20
N GLN A 683 6.21 -18.67 31.17
CA GLN A 683 6.49 -17.49 30.35
C GLN A 683 6.36 -17.81 28.86
N SER A 684 5.92 -16.84 28.06
CA SER A 684 5.79 -16.95 26.62
C SER A 684 5.08 -18.24 26.17
N PRO A 685 3.89 -18.56 26.74
CA PRO A 685 3.20 -19.79 26.39
C PRO A 685 2.62 -19.68 24.96
N VAL A 686 2.54 -20.82 24.27
CA VAL A 686 1.62 -20.97 23.14
C VAL A 686 0.19 -20.80 23.66
N VAL A 687 -0.55 -19.85 23.09
CA VAL A 687 -1.90 -19.52 23.54
C VAL A 687 -2.94 -20.28 22.72
N GLU A 688 -3.87 -20.94 23.40
CA GLU A 688 -5.05 -21.53 22.75
C GLU A 688 -6.06 -20.42 22.42
N LEU A 689 -6.40 -20.28 21.14
CA LEU A 689 -7.30 -19.22 20.66
C LEU A 689 -8.70 -19.75 20.37
N ASN A 690 -9.70 -18.97 20.77
CA ASN A 690 -11.11 -19.25 20.50
C ASN A 690 -11.71 -18.13 19.64
N PRO A 691 -11.93 -18.36 18.33
CA PRO A 691 -12.47 -17.33 17.44
C PRO A 691 -13.81 -16.74 17.89
N ALA A 692 -14.64 -17.48 18.65
CA ALA A 692 -15.90 -16.98 19.17
C ALA A 692 -15.76 -16.00 20.35
N ARG A 693 -14.53 -15.74 20.82
CA ARG A 693 -14.22 -14.85 21.96
C ARG A 693 -13.09 -13.88 21.67
N ILE A 694 -12.75 -13.67 20.39
CA ILE A 694 -11.68 -12.76 19.97
C ILE A 694 -11.79 -11.40 20.69
N PRO A 695 -10.69 -10.82 21.19
CA PRO A 695 -9.30 -11.30 21.21
C PRO A 695 -8.95 -12.12 22.45
N ASN A 696 -9.92 -12.46 23.29
CA ASN A 696 -9.71 -13.18 24.55
C ASN A 696 -9.47 -14.69 24.34
N SER A 697 -8.65 -15.27 25.21
CA SER A 697 -8.41 -16.71 25.28
C SER A 697 -9.31 -17.37 26.37
N THR A 698 -9.02 -18.62 26.75
CA THR A 698 -9.83 -19.47 27.63
C THR A 698 -9.65 -19.18 29.12
N GLY A 699 -8.64 -18.38 29.51
CA GLY A 699 -8.35 -18.03 30.90
C GLY A 699 -7.51 -16.77 31.04
N LEU A 700 -7.31 -16.32 32.29
CA LEU A 700 -6.64 -15.05 32.60
C LEU A 700 -5.26 -14.93 31.96
N LEU A 701 -4.31 -15.80 32.31
CA LEU A 701 -2.94 -15.72 31.79
C LEU A 701 -2.87 -15.89 30.26
N PRO A 702 -3.52 -16.91 29.64
CA PRO A 702 -3.56 -17.01 28.18
C PRO A 702 -4.11 -15.76 27.50
N THR A 703 -5.13 -15.10 28.05
CA THR A 703 -5.66 -13.84 27.51
C THR A 703 -4.63 -12.72 27.59
N LEU A 704 -3.96 -12.55 28.73
CA LEU A 704 -2.95 -11.50 28.89
C LEU A 704 -1.72 -11.72 27.99
N TRP A 705 -1.28 -12.97 27.82
CA TRP A 705 -0.23 -13.30 26.85
C TRP A 705 -0.66 -13.03 25.42
N ASN A 706 -1.92 -13.34 25.06
CA ASN A 706 -2.43 -12.98 23.75
C ASN A 706 -2.43 -11.46 23.51
N TYR A 707 -2.79 -10.68 24.53
CA TYR A 707 -2.75 -9.21 24.46
C TYR A 707 -1.34 -8.69 24.22
N LEU A 708 -0.34 -9.31 24.85
CA LEU A 708 1.05 -8.93 24.63
C LEU A 708 1.45 -9.20 23.18
N TYR A 709 1.18 -10.40 22.67
CA TYR A 709 1.52 -10.77 21.29
C TYR A 709 0.80 -9.88 20.27
N VAL A 710 -0.43 -9.45 20.53
CA VAL A 710 -1.09 -8.42 19.71
C VAL A 710 -0.28 -7.12 19.71
N ALA A 711 0.15 -6.65 20.89
CA ALA A 711 0.86 -5.37 21.03
C ALA A 711 2.28 -5.38 20.42
N GLU A 712 2.86 -6.56 20.18
CA GLU A 712 4.14 -6.78 19.51
C GLU A 712 4.07 -6.60 17.97
N GLY A 713 2.87 -6.61 17.37
CA GLY A 713 2.70 -6.50 15.92
C GLY A 713 3.43 -5.31 15.25
N SER A 714 4.03 -5.56 14.08
CA SER A 714 4.87 -4.58 13.38
C SER A 714 4.08 -3.36 12.88
N ASP A 715 2.80 -3.53 12.56
CA ASP A 715 1.92 -2.49 12.00
C ASP A 715 1.87 -1.23 12.86
N TRP A 716 1.91 -1.41 14.18
CA TRP A 716 1.74 -0.30 15.12
C TRP A 716 2.87 0.71 14.97
N THR A 717 4.11 0.24 14.88
CA THR A 717 5.29 1.10 14.74
C THR A 717 5.54 1.49 13.29
N TRP A 718 5.13 0.65 12.33
CA TRP A 718 5.14 1.00 10.90
C TRP A 718 4.30 2.25 10.63
N GLN A 719 3.06 2.27 11.10
CA GLN A 719 2.11 3.35 10.83
C GLN A 719 2.36 4.60 11.71
N THR A 720 3.03 4.46 12.86
CA THR A 720 3.19 5.56 13.82
C THR A 720 4.31 6.52 13.42
N GLY A 721 3.94 7.66 12.84
CA GLY A 721 4.89 8.71 12.47
C GLY A 721 5.70 8.38 11.21
N PRO A 722 6.86 9.04 10.99
CA PRO A 722 7.61 8.88 9.75
C PRO A 722 8.14 7.44 9.58
N PRO A 723 8.13 6.90 8.35
CA PRO A 723 7.78 7.60 7.10
C PRO A 723 6.28 7.65 6.77
N ASN A 724 5.43 6.85 7.43
CA ASN A 724 4.07 6.56 6.93
C ASN A 724 2.99 7.53 7.40
N PHE A 725 3.04 8.01 8.65
CA PHE A 725 2.02 8.89 9.24
C PHE A 725 0.59 8.34 9.11
N GLY A 726 0.42 7.06 9.43
CA GLY A 726 -0.87 6.39 9.39
C GLY A 726 -1.88 6.94 10.40
N PRO A 727 -3.14 6.46 10.36
CA PRO A 727 -4.18 6.88 11.30
C PRO A 727 -3.73 6.74 12.76
N GLY A 728 -4.07 7.75 13.59
CA GLY A 728 -3.69 7.76 15.00
C GLY A 728 -4.14 6.54 15.81
N TRP A 729 -5.17 5.82 15.32
CA TRP A 729 -5.59 4.52 15.86
C TRP A 729 -4.42 3.53 16.01
N PHE A 730 -3.56 3.40 15.00
CA PHE A 730 -2.41 2.48 15.05
C PHE A 730 -1.44 2.78 16.20
N SER A 731 -1.27 4.06 16.54
CA SER A 731 -0.40 4.46 17.65
C SER A 731 -1.00 4.20 19.03
N LEU A 732 -2.33 4.05 19.11
CA LEU A 732 -3.05 3.84 20.36
C LEU A 732 -3.25 2.36 20.67
N GLN A 733 -3.42 1.52 19.66
CA GLN A 733 -3.75 0.10 19.85
C GLN A 733 -2.79 -0.70 20.73
N PRO A 734 -1.46 -0.74 20.47
CA PRO A 734 -0.56 -1.50 21.33
C PRO A 734 -0.55 -0.96 22.77
N ILE A 735 -0.82 0.34 22.97
CA ILE A 735 -0.91 0.96 24.29
C ILE A 735 -2.19 0.51 25.00
N ILE A 736 -3.33 0.42 24.30
CA ILE A 736 -4.58 -0.10 24.86
C ILE A 736 -4.41 -1.53 25.34
N TYR A 737 -3.74 -2.38 24.56
CA TYR A 737 -3.44 -3.76 24.96
C TYR A 737 -2.46 -3.83 26.13
N ALA A 738 -1.39 -3.04 26.11
CA ALA A 738 -0.43 -2.94 27.21
C ALA A 738 -1.10 -2.47 28.52
N ASP A 739 -1.94 -1.43 28.45
CA ASP A 739 -2.69 -0.91 29.58
C ASP A 739 -3.70 -1.94 30.11
N ALA A 740 -4.40 -2.67 29.23
CA ALA A 740 -5.31 -3.72 29.64
C ALA A 740 -4.60 -4.85 30.42
N ILE A 741 -3.37 -5.18 30.05
CA ILE A 741 -2.54 -6.14 30.79
C ILE A 741 -2.23 -5.59 32.19
N LEU A 742 -1.71 -4.38 32.28
CA LEU A 742 -1.29 -3.77 33.55
C LEU A 742 -2.49 -3.53 34.48
N GLU A 743 -3.62 -3.07 33.95
CA GLU A 743 -4.87 -2.88 34.70
C GLU A 743 -5.37 -4.22 35.24
N THR A 744 -5.43 -5.26 34.41
CA THR A 744 -5.89 -6.59 34.85
C THR A 744 -4.97 -7.19 35.93
N ILE A 745 -3.65 -7.00 35.82
CA ILE A 745 -2.70 -7.41 36.87
C ILE A 745 -2.98 -6.64 38.16
N ASN A 746 -3.11 -5.31 38.09
CA ASN A 746 -3.40 -4.49 39.27
C ASN A 746 -4.74 -4.87 39.93
N GLU A 747 -5.79 -5.08 39.16
CA GLU A 747 -7.09 -5.55 39.65
C GLU A 747 -7.00 -6.93 40.29
N SER A 748 -6.17 -7.82 39.75
CA SER A 748 -5.93 -9.16 40.30
C SER A 748 -5.21 -9.07 41.64
N ILE A 749 -4.18 -8.23 41.75
CA ILE A 749 -3.45 -8.00 42.99
C ILE A 749 -4.31 -7.28 44.04
N ALA A 750 -5.19 -6.36 43.62
CA ALA A 750 -6.09 -5.65 44.54
C ALA A 750 -7.10 -6.59 45.25
N LYS A 751 -7.35 -7.79 44.71
CA LYS A 751 -8.15 -8.84 45.37
C LYS A 751 -7.40 -9.54 46.52
N ILE A 752 -6.11 -9.26 46.69
CA ILE A 752 -5.28 -9.80 47.77
C ILE A 752 -5.19 -8.72 48.85
N VAL A 753 -5.93 -8.91 49.93
CA VAL A 753 -6.17 -7.87 50.93
C VAL A 753 -5.45 -8.21 52.25
N PRO A 754 -4.52 -7.37 52.72
CA PRO A 754 -3.98 -7.52 54.06
C PRO A 754 -5.05 -7.15 55.10
N ILE A 755 -5.45 -8.11 55.93
CA ILE A 755 -6.55 -7.97 56.90
C ILE A 755 -6.06 -7.34 58.19
N SER A 756 -4.94 -7.82 58.73
CA SER A 756 -4.36 -7.28 59.96
C SER A 756 -2.91 -7.73 60.14
N ILE A 757 -2.15 -6.99 60.96
CA ILE A 757 -0.83 -7.40 61.42
C ILE A 757 -0.78 -7.35 62.95
N GLY A 758 -0.32 -8.44 63.57
CA GLY A 758 -0.27 -8.58 65.02
C GLY A 758 1.03 -9.22 65.50
N PRO A 759 1.38 -9.07 66.79
CA PRO A 759 2.58 -9.72 67.35
C PRO A 759 2.48 -11.24 67.24
N TYR A 760 3.57 -11.87 66.79
CA TYR A 760 3.67 -13.33 66.64
C TYR A 760 5.10 -13.78 66.90
N GLN A 761 5.32 -14.52 67.99
CA GLN A 761 6.65 -14.99 68.42
C GLN A 761 7.71 -13.86 68.42
N ASN A 762 8.84 -14.04 67.72
CA ASN A 762 9.93 -13.06 67.57
C ASN A 762 9.68 -12.02 66.44
N GLY A 763 8.43 -11.78 66.06
CA GLY A 763 8.07 -10.88 64.95
C GLY A 763 6.58 -10.54 64.94
N SER A 764 6.01 -10.45 63.74
CA SER A 764 4.57 -10.23 63.52
C SER A 764 3.98 -11.33 62.66
N ALA A 765 2.68 -11.59 62.75
CA ALA A 765 1.93 -12.38 61.78
C ALA A 765 1.04 -11.45 60.97
N LEU A 766 1.11 -11.56 59.65
CA LEU A 766 0.24 -10.87 58.71
C LEU A 766 -0.90 -11.80 58.31
N LEU A 767 -2.13 -11.37 58.52
CA LEU A 767 -3.31 -12.04 58.02
C LEU A 767 -3.67 -11.44 56.66
N VAL A 768 -3.75 -12.26 55.61
CA VAL A 768 -4.06 -11.83 54.24
C VAL A 768 -5.19 -12.67 53.68
N ASP A 769 -6.21 -12.04 53.11
CA ASP A 769 -7.22 -12.73 52.32
C ASP A 769 -6.86 -12.69 50.84
N ASN A 770 -6.65 -13.84 50.23
CA ASN A 770 -6.43 -13.98 48.81
C ASN A 770 -7.77 -14.25 48.09
N GLY A 771 -8.42 -13.17 47.66
CA GLY A 771 -9.65 -13.20 46.90
C GLY A 771 -9.50 -13.50 45.41
N LEU A 772 -8.29 -13.81 44.91
CA LEU A 772 -8.05 -14.09 43.49
C LEU A 772 -8.68 -15.41 43.02
N GLY A 773 -8.98 -16.31 43.95
CA GLY A 773 -9.55 -17.64 43.67
C GLY A 773 -8.50 -18.67 43.20
N MET A 774 -7.22 -18.30 43.15
CA MET A 774 -6.10 -19.20 42.83
C MET A 774 -4.87 -18.89 43.69
N PRO A 775 -3.95 -19.86 43.87
CA PRO A 775 -2.71 -19.62 44.60
C PRO A 775 -1.82 -18.58 43.91
N ILE A 776 -1.09 -17.79 44.70
CA ILE A 776 -0.11 -16.82 44.19
C ILE A 776 1.11 -16.75 45.10
N ARG A 777 2.28 -16.58 44.51
CA ARG A 777 3.57 -16.36 45.18
C ARG A 777 3.95 -14.89 45.05
N LEU A 778 4.25 -14.26 46.17
CA LEU A 778 4.67 -12.86 46.26
C LEU A 778 5.90 -12.77 47.16
N ALA A 779 6.61 -11.65 47.11
CA ALA A 779 7.57 -11.29 48.13
C ALA A 779 7.11 -10.03 48.88
N LEU A 780 7.28 -10.04 50.20
CA LEU A 780 6.99 -8.89 51.07
C LEU A 780 8.31 -8.24 51.49
N GLY A 781 8.50 -6.96 51.20
CA GLY A 781 9.66 -6.18 51.62
C GLY A 781 9.40 -5.45 52.93
N ALA A 782 10.25 -5.69 53.94
CA ALA A 782 10.20 -4.97 55.20
C ALA A 782 11.59 -4.84 55.84
N GLY A 783 12.00 -3.61 56.16
CA GLY A 783 13.27 -3.34 56.85
C GLY A 783 14.51 -3.84 56.09
N GLY A 784 14.48 -3.77 54.75
CA GLY A 784 15.58 -4.22 53.88
C GLY A 784 15.67 -5.74 53.68
N LYS A 785 14.65 -6.51 54.11
CA LYS A 785 14.53 -7.96 53.88
C LYS A 785 13.32 -8.28 53.01
N CYS A 786 13.43 -9.34 52.21
CA CYS A 786 12.34 -9.90 51.41
C CYS A 786 11.83 -11.20 52.06
N TYR A 787 10.52 -11.34 52.18
CA TYR A 787 9.88 -12.55 52.69
C TYR A 787 9.03 -13.15 51.57
N GLU A 788 9.46 -14.29 51.05
CA GLU A 788 8.69 -15.06 50.06
C GLU A 788 7.45 -15.65 50.72
N VAL A 789 6.29 -15.43 50.12
CA VAL A 789 4.99 -15.87 50.65
C VAL A 789 4.20 -16.57 49.56
N ALA A 790 3.64 -17.74 49.89
CA ALA A 790 2.73 -18.46 49.03
C ALA A 790 1.33 -18.40 49.64
N LEU A 791 0.42 -17.69 48.98
CA LEU A 791 -0.95 -17.48 49.44
C LEU A 791 -1.87 -18.48 48.76
N LYS A 792 -2.59 -19.28 49.54
CA LYS A 792 -3.69 -20.13 49.06
C LYS A 792 -4.96 -19.28 48.89
N PRO A 793 -5.96 -19.70 48.09
CA PRO A 793 -7.24 -19.01 48.04
C PRO A 793 -7.87 -18.86 49.44
N GLY A 794 -8.38 -17.66 49.74
CA GLY A 794 -8.96 -17.31 51.04
C GLY A 794 -7.94 -16.82 52.06
N LEU A 795 -8.21 -17.04 53.35
CA LEU A 795 -7.44 -16.48 54.46
C LEU A 795 -6.11 -17.21 54.68
N ASN A 796 -5.02 -16.45 54.79
CA ASN A 796 -3.66 -16.93 55.03
C ASN A 796 -3.03 -16.19 56.21
N GLU A 797 -2.34 -16.91 57.10
CA GLU A 797 -1.54 -16.34 58.18
C GLU A 797 -0.05 -16.50 57.83
N ILE A 798 0.68 -15.38 57.80
CA ILE A 798 2.06 -15.32 57.33
C ILE A 798 2.97 -14.85 58.48
N PRO A 799 3.87 -15.71 58.98
CA PRO A 799 4.82 -15.31 60.01
C PRO A 799 5.96 -14.45 59.40
N LEU A 800 6.15 -13.24 59.91
CA LEU A 800 7.17 -12.27 59.50
C LEU A 800 8.15 -12.04 60.66
N ALA A 801 9.20 -12.87 60.73
CA ALA A 801 10.19 -12.81 61.80
C ALA A 801 11.00 -11.50 61.77
N GLY A 802 11.09 -10.81 62.91
CA GLY A 802 11.84 -9.55 63.02
C GLY A 802 11.19 -8.32 62.36
N VAL A 803 9.98 -8.46 61.80
CA VAL A 803 9.22 -7.34 61.22
C VAL A 803 8.34 -6.71 62.29
N LYS A 804 8.53 -5.41 62.53
CA LYS A 804 7.66 -4.55 63.35
C LYS A 804 6.97 -3.46 62.52
N ALA A 805 6.97 -3.63 61.19
CA ALA A 805 6.68 -2.58 60.22
C ALA A 805 5.18 -2.20 60.18
N ALA A 806 4.91 -0.91 59.97
CA ALA A 806 3.59 -0.37 59.68
C ALA A 806 3.22 -0.43 58.18
N GLU A 807 4.22 -0.64 57.32
CA GLU A 807 4.09 -0.70 55.87
C GLU A 807 4.95 -1.84 55.32
N LEU A 808 4.41 -2.61 54.37
CA LEU A 808 5.04 -3.74 53.71
C LEU A 808 5.00 -3.50 52.20
N ASP A 809 6.16 -3.44 51.56
CA ASP A 809 6.21 -3.40 50.10
C ASP A 809 5.87 -4.78 49.54
N VAL A 810 5.11 -4.83 48.45
CA VAL A 810 4.67 -6.09 47.81
C VAL A 810 5.32 -6.19 46.44
N TYR A 811 5.90 -7.35 46.17
CA TYR A 811 6.64 -7.62 44.95
C TYR A 811 6.13 -8.87 44.23
N LEU A 812 6.15 -8.82 42.90
CA LEU A 812 6.08 -10.00 42.05
C LEU A 812 7.49 -10.59 41.88
N PRO A 813 7.64 -11.92 41.88
CA PRO A 813 8.93 -12.56 41.64
C PRO A 813 9.39 -12.32 40.20
N ALA A 814 10.57 -11.73 40.03
CA ALA A 814 11.26 -11.58 38.75
C ALA A 814 12.74 -11.32 39.00
N ASP A 815 13.60 -11.82 38.12
CA ASP A 815 15.01 -11.44 38.06
C ASP A 815 15.35 -10.72 36.74
N VAL A 816 16.51 -10.05 36.71
CA VAL A 816 16.95 -9.25 35.56
C VAL A 816 17.23 -10.07 34.29
N TYR A 817 17.39 -11.39 34.40
CA TYR A 817 17.63 -12.28 33.26
C TYR A 817 16.32 -12.80 32.66
N GLU A 818 15.26 -12.89 33.46
CA GLU A 818 13.90 -13.26 33.02
C GLU A 818 13.19 -12.13 32.26
N VAL A 819 13.55 -10.87 32.55
CA VAL A 819 12.99 -9.67 31.89
C VAL A 819 14.09 -8.83 31.22
N PRO A 820 14.70 -9.31 30.12
CA PRO A 820 15.66 -8.52 29.36
C PRO A 820 15.02 -7.24 28.80
N GLY A 821 15.81 -6.16 28.73
CA GLY A 821 15.33 -4.87 28.23
C GLY A 821 14.35 -4.15 29.19
N TYR A 822 14.34 -4.50 30.48
CA TYR A 822 13.43 -3.94 31.49
C TYR A 822 13.29 -2.42 31.43
N VAL A 823 12.07 -1.93 31.64
CA VAL A 823 11.76 -0.52 31.81
C VAL A 823 11.95 -0.12 33.27
N VAL A 824 11.59 -1.03 34.19
CA VAL A 824 11.79 -0.89 35.64
C VAL A 824 12.68 -2.04 36.12
N PRO A 825 13.88 -1.77 36.65
CA PRO A 825 14.76 -2.86 37.10
C PRO A 825 14.13 -3.64 38.27
N PRO A 826 14.02 -4.98 38.19
CA PRO A 826 13.70 -5.81 39.34
C PRO A 826 14.67 -5.57 40.49
N SER A 827 14.13 -5.42 41.69
CA SER A 827 14.93 -5.39 42.93
C SER A 827 15.33 -6.82 43.32
N PRO A 828 16.20 -7.01 44.34
CA PRO A 828 16.43 -8.35 44.91
C PRO A 828 15.16 -9.02 45.46
N CYS A 829 14.10 -8.27 45.78
CA CYS A 829 12.79 -8.81 46.15
C CYS A 829 11.87 -9.06 44.95
N GLY A 830 12.28 -8.72 43.73
CA GLY A 830 11.45 -8.74 42.53
C GLY A 830 10.92 -7.36 42.13
N LEU A 831 9.83 -7.32 41.37
CA LEU A 831 9.17 -6.11 40.85
C LEU A 831 8.13 -5.58 41.84
N LYS A 832 8.31 -4.33 42.29
CA LYS A 832 7.39 -3.71 43.24
C LYS A 832 6.05 -3.41 42.57
N ILE A 833 4.95 -3.88 43.16
CA ILE A 833 3.58 -3.74 42.63
C ILE A 833 2.64 -3.00 43.56
N ALA A 834 2.88 -3.03 44.87
CA ALA A 834 2.04 -2.34 45.85
C ALA A 834 2.82 -2.03 47.13
N ALA A 835 2.20 -1.26 48.02
CA ALA A 835 2.59 -1.12 49.41
C ALA A 835 1.34 -1.35 50.28
N TRP A 836 1.47 -2.20 51.28
CA TRP A 836 0.42 -2.60 52.20
C TRP A 836 0.60 -1.95 53.56
N THR A 837 -0.45 -1.34 54.10
CA THR A 837 -0.51 -0.79 55.46
C THR A 837 -1.55 -1.54 56.30
N PRO A 838 -1.27 -2.80 56.67
CA PRO A 838 -2.21 -3.62 57.44
C PRO A 838 -2.59 -2.96 58.77
N PRO A 839 -3.88 -2.96 59.15
CA PRO A 839 -4.28 -2.43 60.45
C PRO A 839 -3.74 -3.31 61.59
N PRO A 840 -3.40 -2.72 62.75
CA PRO A 840 -2.95 -3.47 63.91
C PRO A 840 -4.04 -4.42 64.41
N ALA A 841 -3.65 -5.61 64.87
CA ALA A 841 -4.57 -6.60 65.42
C ALA A 841 -5.28 -6.10 66.69
N THR A 842 -6.50 -5.57 66.55
CA THR A 842 -7.48 -5.41 67.63
C THR A 842 -8.74 -6.21 67.30
N THR A 843 -9.39 -6.73 68.34
CA THR A 843 -10.56 -7.62 68.28
C THR A 843 -11.56 -7.28 67.16
N LEU A 844 -11.79 -8.25 66.28
CA LEU A 844 -12.71 -8.24 65.14
C LEU A 844 -14.01 -7.45 65.39
N SER A 845 -14.20 -6.36 64.64
CA SER A 845 -15.52 -5.84 64.28
C SER A 845 -15.51 -5.33 62.84
N ALA A 846 -16.30 -6.00 61.99
CA ALA A 846 -16.80 -5.69 60.64
C ALA A 846 -15.95 -4.84 59.64
N PRO A 847 -15.87 -5.26 58.36
CA PRO A 847 -15.02 -4.62 57.35
C PRO A 847 -15.55 -3.22 56.98
N THR A 848 -14.69 -2.21 57.07
CA THR A 848 -14.84 -0.94 56.34
C THR A 848 -13.78 -0.91 55.25
N THR A 849 -14.24 -1.04 54.01
CA THR A 849 -13.44 -0.96 52.79
C THR A 849 -12.99 0.48 52.54
N THR A 850 -11.69 0.74 52.69
CA THR A 850 -10.96 1.75 51.92
C THR A 850 -9.48 1.39 51.94
N ALA A 851 -9.04 0.58 50.98
CA ALA A 851 -7.64 0.53 50.58
C ALA A 851 -7.43 1.65 49.56
N THR A 852 -6.82 2.75 49.98
CA THR A 852 -6.23 3.69 49.02
C THR A 852 -4.92 3.09 48.53
N SER A 853 -4.93 2.61 47.29
CA SER A 853 -3.68 2.33 46.58
C SER A 853 -2.95 3.65 46.34
N PRO A 854 -1.66 3.78 46.67
CA PRO A 854 -0.80 4.52 45.78
C PRO A 854 -0.71 3.67 44.52
N ALA A 855 -1.31 4.12 43.42
CA ALA A 855 -0.82 3.74 42.09
C ALA A 855 0.72 3.86 42.11
N PRO A 856 1.47 3.03 41.37
CA PRO A 856 2.88 3.33 41.14
C PRO A 856 2.94 4.80 40.76
N SER A 857 3.74 5.58 41.49
CA SER A 857 3.92 6.97 41.12
C SER A 857 4.42 6.92 39.69
N ALA A 858 3.60 7.46 38.81
CA ALA A 858 3.97 7.79 37.45
C ALA A 858 5.00 8.92 37.54
N ALA A 859 6.20 8.62 38.04
CA ALA A 859 7.37 9.47 37.90
C ALA A 859 7.86 9.49 36.44
N ALA A 860 7.19 8.74 35.54
CA ALA A 860 7.23 8.95 34.10
C ALA A 860 5.88 9.41 33.50
N GLY A 861 4.82 9.67 34.28
CA GLY A 861 3.54 10.23 33.78
C GLY A 861 3.34 11.70 34.13
N ALA A 862 4.02 12.21 35.16
CA ALA A 862 3.97 13.62 35.54
C ALA A 862 4.73 14.56 34.57
N ALA A 863 5.43 14.03 33.56
CA ALA A 863 5.97 14.81 32.44
C ALA A 863 5.01 14.91 31.23
N TYR A 864 3.84 14.26 31.27
CA TYR A 864 2.95 14.11 30.09
C TYR A 864 1.59 14.80 30.24
N ALA A 865 1.29 15.41 31.38
CA ALA A 865 0.13 16.28 31.54
C ALA A 865 0.07 17.44 30.50
N PRO A 866 1.18 18.09 30.09
CA PRO A 866 1.11 19.13 29.05
C PRO A 866 0.96 18.58 27.62
N TYR A 867 1.16 17.27 27.38
CA TYR A 867 1.04 16.67 26.04
C TYR A 867 -0.30 15.97 25.82
N LEU A 868 -0.86 15.33 26.84
CA LEU A 868 -2.25 14.84 26.82
C LEU A 868 -3.25 16.00 26.79
N THR A 869 -2.98 17.11 27.50
CA THR A 869 -3.78 18.32 27.34
C THR A 869 -3.59 18.99 25.99
N ALA A 870 -2.41 18.93 25.35
CA ALA A 870 -2.22 19.44 23.99
C ALA A 870 -2.88 18.56 22.91
N LEU A 871 -2.92 17.23 23.06
CA LEU A 871 -3.60 16.29 22.16
C LEU A 871 -5.12 16.27 22.37
N VAL A 872 -5.58 16.36 23.61
CA VAL A 872 -7.00 16.53 23.94
C VAL A 872 -7.46 17.94 23.59
N LEU A 873 -6.64 18.99 23.71
CA LEU A 873 -6.93 20.31 23.13
C LEU A 873 -6.89 20.26 21.60
N ALA A 874 -5.99 19.54 20.94
CA ALA A 874 -6.00 19.44 19.48
C ALA A 874 -7.23 18.69 18.96
N ALA A 875 -7.64 17.61 19.64
CA ALA A 875 -8.86 16.86 19.34
C ALA A 875 -10.13 17.64 19.73
N LEU A 876 -10.14 18.37 20.85
CA LEU A 876 -11.24 19.27 21.23
C LEU A 876 -11.27 20.52 20.38
N VAL A 877 -10.15 21.05 19.90
CA VAL A 877 -10.09 22.17 18.95
C VAL A 877 -10.56 21.70 17.59
N ALA A 878 -10.17 20.51 17.12
CA ALA A 878 -10.70 19.89 15.90
C ALA A 878 -12.23 19.62 16.01
N ALA A 879 -12.69 19.08 17.14
CA ALA A 879 -14.10 18.84 17.43
C ALA A 879 -14.89 20.14 17.69
N LEU A 880 -14.31 21.17 18.32
CA LEU A 880 -14.91 22.50 18.45
C LEU A 880 -14.90 23.24 17.12
N THR A 881 -13.89 23.11 16.25
CA THR A 881 -13.94 23.68 14.90
C THR A 881 -14.99 22.98 14.05
N ALA A 882 -15.18 21.65 14.21
CA ALA A 882 -16.26 20.91 13.58
C ALA A 882 -17.66 21.29 14.15
N ALA A 883 -17.77 21.53 15.46
CA ALA A 883 -19.01 21.91 16.14
C ALA A 883 -19.37 23.41 15.97
N LEU A 884 -18.38 24.31 15.95
CA LEU A 884 -18.55 25.74 15.62
C LEU A 884 -18.82 25.92 14.12
N ALA A 885 -18.26 25.05 13.25
CA ALA A 885 -18.70 24.94 11.87
C ALA A 885 -20.14 24.41 11.76
N ARG A 886 -20.64 23.60 12.69
CA ARG A 886 -22.06 23.19 12.73
C ARG A 886 -23.00 24.26 13.34
N ARG A 887 -22.52 25.18 14.19
CA ARG A 887 -23.35 26.25 14.83
C ARG A 887 -23.30 27.63 14.16
N ARG A 888 -22.39 27.88 13.20
CA ARG A 888 -22.43 29.06 12.29
C ARG A 888 -22.85 28.68 10.87
N ARG A 889 -23.66 27.62 10.73
CA ARG A 889 -24.38 27.28 9.50
C ARG A 889 -25.86 27.55 9.75
#